data_AF-A0A8I6SRD8-F1
#
_entry.id   AF-A0A8I6SRD8-F1
#
_cell.length_a   1.000
_cell.length_b   1.000
_cell.length_c   1.000
_cell.angle_alpha   90.00
_cell.angle_beta   90.00
_cell.angle_gamma   90.00
#
_symmetry.space_group_name_H-M   'P 1'
#
loop_
_entity.id
_entity.type
_entity.pdbx_description
1 polymer ?
#
loop_
_entity_poly.entity_id
_entity_poly.type
_entity_poly.pdbx_seq_one_letter_code
_entity_poly.pdbx_strand_id
1 'polypeptide(L)'
;MRDIESKANTVQIEKKERQKDFELYKANSLKLKEEIANYSVKVKELKDILAWEEEALFSWEEELAKEDRTRSMLTELTLQDEEKFNDLDMRRQMLEFDYGQQKMTEERDINILQNMETQLGQFGKLFREVTHEQNKLLHQWHDMNNTLKGRSHLVKNCYAVVDKIRTMAREKYFELHEKRKLLLTLQKDNAKHEVDIEKFKASLLKGKNVTELLDKTIAELTGKTNTLQRYILDSSSKVNLQKAQNTELQNSVKALEQKINNLVHSNLELQIKLDTLNVDSLTIEQQTKNTEDIYEMGEKVLIEESKEFDRLQILIYKLRQDLSGLKNKLLVQNQQLNCIRQEKREVEKQIKTLQNEYNEYEDNLFSKELALEVLSEKYTQLVGEALCDELDDKLRDEGIKIEKDISDFKNEIGNYKFQIRILKKDLVELTAIINEGKKELDTLVEQGTNLKLVLTCGKKVVNDVTEEYNGKLIDLNVVKMQASLAKENNQKLQNELCMLEKQRIILDTGMQERNCEIKSQKDEMLMKKKGLLDERSVLKKNIEQVNLRIKQIQKRFEITMDLLGKDDCGERQSVSYFKIKLAQEKHQLQEMGDDLEAKINKTEKEIQAMENTLRVVSLTNENYKTNLETVDLDGPEMQEYYNLEAKCHEVNQQCKANTSDMNNIKVEIKKLQSGIQMYQNCIMEMQEEWKTREGQVEVLTKDLAKKQLKLARASKIMKRLMTEVKATKEPISLKKMALRDIELRLEQERNKSVLQQLAEFVKNYYDAAPIAERLLSDRSIILPEITVDKISDRAETRSKASDVSEISICSISPSIMVLDPTILLPEEFRPEYKERKVPKINFDCK
;
A
#
# COMPACT_ATOMS: atom_id res chain seq x y z
N MET A 1 -152.74 121.39 -114.86
CA MET A 1 -152.57 122.44 -113.83
C MET A 1 -153.71 122.34 -112.81
N ARG A 2 -153.67 121.35 -111.90
CA ARG A 2 -154.54 121.26 -110.70
C ARG A 2 -154.00 120.31 -109.61
N ASP A 3 -153.16 119.32 -109.97
CA ASP A 3 -152.59 118.35 -108.99
C ASP A 3 -151.32 118.80 -108.24
N ILE A 4 -150.88 120.06 -108.37
CA ILE A 4 -149.71 120.57 -107.64
C ILE A 4 -150.08 121.02 -106.21
N GLU A 5 -151.34 121.38 -105.96
CA GLU A 5 -151.78 121.91 -104.67
C GLU A 5 -152.09 120.83 -103.61
N SER A 6 -152.36 119.58 -103.99
CA SER A 6 -152.67 118.52 -103.01
C SER A 6 -151.45 118.02 -102.22
N LYS A 7 -150.23 118.15 -102.79
CA LYS A 7 -148.98 117.68 -102.16
C LYS A 7 -148.40 118.64 -101.11
N ALA A 8 -148.88 119.88 -101.02
CA ALA A 8 -148.39 120.85 -100.04
C ALA A 8 -148.98 120.64 -98.64
N ASN A 9 -150.26 120.26 -98.54
CA ASN A 9 -150.97 120.16 -97.26
C ASN A 9 -150.58 118.96 -96.40
N THR A 10 -150.09 117.86 -96.99
CA THR A 10 -149.70 116.66 -96.23
C THR A 10 -148.44 116.87 -95.39
N VAL A 11 -147.44 117.58 -95.94
CA VAL A 11 -146.13 117.79 -95.27
C VAL A 11 -146.23 118.62 -93.98
N GLN A 12 -147.28 119.44 -93.84
CA GLN A 12 -147.41 120.36 -92.71
C GLN A 12 -147.98 119.71 -91.44
N ILE A 13 -148.58 118.52 -91.54
CA ILE A 13 -149.14 117.77 -90.40
C ILE A 13 -148.03 116.99 -89.68
N GLU A 14 -147.19 116.27 -90.42
CA GLU A 14 -146.10 115.42 -89.87
C GLU A 14 -145.11 116.19 -88.97
N LYS A 15 -144.94 117.50 -89.20
CA LYS A 15 -144.00 118.32 -88.42
C LYS A 15 -144.47 118.59 -86.98
N LYS A 16 -145.78 118.53 -86.69
CA LYS A 16 -146.31 118.85 -85.35
C LYS A 16 -146.23 117.70 -84.35
N GLU A 17 -146.21 116.45 -84.80
CA GLU A 17 -146.22 115.29 -83.89
C GLU A 17 -144.86 115.10 -83.21
N ARG A 18 -143.76 115.05 -83.98
CA ARG A 18 -142.39 114.83 -83.44
C ARG A 18 -141.95 115.80 -82.36
N GLN A 19 -142.58 116.96 -82.24
CA GLN A 19 -142.18 117.99 -81.29
C GLN A 19 -142.72 117.76 -79.87
N LYS A 20 -143.80 116.96 -79.71
CA LYS A 20 -144.31 116.56 -78.39
C LYS A 20 -143.47 115.45 -77.76
N ASP A 21 -142.99 114.50 -78.55
CA ASP A 21 -142.27 113.31 -78.05
C ASP A 21 -140.97 113.69 -77.32
N PHE A 22 -140.32 114.79 -77.74
CA PHE A 22 -139.04 115.22 -77.18
C PHE A 22 -139.13 115.71 -75.72
N GLU A 23 -140.23 116.34 -75.32
CA GLU A 23 -140.36 116.91 -73.96
C GLU A 23 -140.54 115.81 -72.90
N LEU A 24 -141.21 114.72 -73.24
CA LEU A 24 -141.47 113.58 -72.35
C LEU A 24 -140.16 112.88 -71.91
N TYR A 25 -139.20 112.72 -72.83
CA TYR A 25 -137.91 112.10 -72.53
C TYR A 25 -137.08 112.87 -71.50
N LYS A 26 -137.17 114.21 -71.48
CA LYS A 26 -136.36 115.05 -70.61
C LYS A 26 -136.75 114.94 -69.13
N ALA A 27 -138.05 114.80 -68.84
CA ALA A 27 -138.56 114.67 -67.47
C ALA A 27 -138.13 113.36 -66.80
N ASN A 28 -138.15 112.24 -67.53
CA ASN A 28 -137.74 110.93 -67.01
C ASN A 28 -136.24 110.87 -66.65
N SER A 29 -135.39 111.63 -67.33
CA SER A 29 -133.93 111.62 -67.07
C SER A 29 -133.53 112.15 -65.69
N LEU A 30 -134.34 113.02 -65.06
CA LEU A 30 -133.98 113.65 -63.78
C LEU A 30 -134.25 112.76 -62.57
N LYS A 31 -135.42 112.11 -62.49
CA LYS A 31 -135.78 111.25 -61.35
C LYS A 31 -134.79 110.10 -61.12
N LEU A 32 -134.35 109.48 -62.22
CA LEU A 32 -133.32 108.45 -62.22
C LEU A 32 -132.00 108.88 -61.56
N LYS A 33 -131.65 110.17 -61.57
CA LYS A 33 -130.40 110.66 -60.96
C LYS A 33 -130.45 110.78 -59.43
N GLU A 34 -131.61 111.13 -58.87
CA GLU A 34 -131.78 111.28 -57.42
C GLU A 34 -131.82 109.91 -56.73
N GLU A 35 -132.49 108.93 -57.34
CA GLU A 35 -132.51 107.54 -56.85
C GLU A 35 -131.10 106.94 -56.80
N ILE A 36 -130.29 107.14 -57.87
CA ILE A 36 -128.88 106.70 -57.93
C ILE A 36 -128.05 107.26 -56.77
N ALA A 37 -128.25 108.52 -56.38
CA ALA A 37 -127.48 109.15 -55.30
C ALA A 37 -127.74 108.50 -53.93
N ASN A 38 -129.01 108.26 -53.59
CA ASN A 38 -129.39 107.63 -52.32
C ASN A 38 -128.94 106.17 -52.22
N TYR A 39 -129.00 105.40 -53.31
CA TYR A 39 -128.43 104.06 -53.33
C TYR A 39 -126.90 104.09 -53.12
N SER A 40 -126.19 105.12 -53.61
CA SER A 40 -124.74 105.22 -53.42
C SER A 40 -124.30 105.40 -51.96
N VAL A 41 -125.12 106.01 -51.10
CA VAL A 41 -124.79 106.22 -49.67
C VAL A 41 -125.00 104.94 -48.88
N LYS A 42 -126.14 104.25 -49.06
CA LYS A 42 -126.37 102.93 -48.43
C LYS A 42 -125.32 101.89 -48.85
N VAL A 43 -124.84 101.98 -50.10
CA VAL A 43 -123.74 101.15 -50.60
C VAL A 43 -122.39 101.47 -49.93
N LYS A 44 -122.21 102.64 -49.31
CA LYS A 44 -121.01 102.94 -48.50
C LYS A 44 -121.12 102.42 -47.08
N GLU A 45 -122.23 102.69 -46.38
CA GLU A 45 -122.43 102.19 -45.01
C GLU A 45 -122.37 100.66 -44.94
N LEU A 46 -123.00 99.99 -45.91
CA LEU A 46 -122.90 98.52 -46.03
C LEU A 46 -121.48 98.05 -46.39
N LYS A 47 -120.66 98.85 -47.07
CA LYS A 47 -119.25 98.50 -47.32
C LYS A 47 -118.39 98.66 -46.08
N ASP A 48 -118.62 99.68 -45.26
CA ASP A 48 -117.82 99.91 -44.05
C ASP A 48 -118.13 98.85 -42.97
N ILE A 49 -119.41 98.46 -42.82
CA ILE A 49 -119.80 97.33 -41.96
C ILE A 49 -119.22 96.02 -42.50
N LEU A 50 -119.38 95.75 -43.79
CA LEU A 50 -118.89 94.52 -44.43
C LEU A 50 -117.36 94.44 -44.37
N ALA A 51 -116.63 95.56 -44.45
CA ALA A 51 -115.18 95.61 -44.24
C ALA A 51 -114.76 95.30 -42.79
N TRP A 52 -115.51 95.74 -41.78
CA TRP A 52 -115.23 95.38 -40.38
C TRP A 52 -115.60 93.93 -40.08
N GLU A 53 -116.72 93.43 -40.62
CA GLU A 53 -117.11 92.02 -40.51
C GLU A 53 -116.09 91.13 -41.25
N GLU A 54 -115.56 91.54 -42.41
CA GLU A 54 -114.44 90.91 -43.10
C GLU A 54 -113.16 90.91 -42.25
N GLU A 55 -112.78 92.03 -41.63
CA GLU A 55 -111.55 92.14 -40.81
C GLU A 55 -111.64 91.33 -39.50
N ALA A 56 -112.81 91.34 -38.83
CA ALA A 56 -113.05 90.52 -37.65
C ALA A 56 -113.08 89.02 -38.02
N LEU A 57 -113.78 88.65 -39.09
CA LEU A 57 -113.81 87.27 -39.60
C LEU A 57 -112.39 86.80 -39.97
N PHE A 58 -111.61 87.64 -40.65
CA PHE A 58 -110.20 87.35 -40.96
C PHE A 58 -109.34 87.13 -39.70
N SER A 59 -109.54 87.92 -38.64
CA SER A 59 -108.83 87.73 -37.37
C SER A 59 -109.18 86.40 -36.69
N TRP A 60 -110.45 85.99 -36.73
CA TRP A 60 -110.90 84.70 -36.18
C TRP A 60 -110.47 83.53 -37.05
N GLU A 61 -110.47 83.68 -38.38
CA GLU A 61 -109.87 82.72 -39.32
C GLU A 61 -108.35 82.60 -39.09
N GLU A 62 -107.63 83.68 -38.79
CA GLU A 62 -106.20 83.62 -38.49
C GLU A 62 -105.91 82.97 -37.13
N GLU A 63 -106.76 83.18 -36.13
CA GLU A 63 -106.61 82.57 -34.79
C GLU A 63 -107.01 81.09 -34.78
N LEU A 64 -108.09 80.71 -35.46
CA LEU A 64 -108.43 79.32 -35.75
C LEU A 64 -107.32 78.66 -36.60
N ALA A 65 -106.79 79.33 -37.63
CA ALA A 65 -105.66 78.81 -38.39
C ALA A 65 -104.38 78.67 -37.55
N LYS A 66 -104.18 79.49 -36.51
CA LYS A 66 -103.08 79.32 -35.53
C LYS A 66 -103.33 78.12 -34.63
N GLU A 67 -104.54 77.95 -34.08
CA GLU A 67 -104.87 76.76 -33.29
C GLU A 67 -104.83 75.47 -34.11
N ASP A 68 -105.30 75.49 -35.35
CA ASP A 68 -105.28 74.31 -36.21
C ASP A 68 -103.85 74.01 -36.69
N ARG A 69 -102.98 75.01 -36.85
CA ARG A 69 -101.54 74.81 -36.99
C ARG A 69 -100.92 74.21 -35.72
N THR A 70 -101.24 74.67 -34.52
CA THR A 70 -100.66 74.09 -33.29
C THR A 70 -101.21 72.70 -32.99
N ARG A 71 -102.48 72.42 -33.25
CA ARG A 71 -103.06 71.07 -33.24
C ARG A 71 -102.37 70.17 -34.27
N SER A 72 -102.17 70.64 -35.50
CA SER A 72 -101.45 69.91 -36.55
C SER A 72 -100.01 69.58 -36.11
N MET A 73 -99.27 70.57 -35.59
CA MET A 73 -97.92 70.39 -35.05
C MET A 73 -97.89 69.41 -33.86
N LEU A 74 -98.89 69.44 -32.96
CA LEU A 74 -98.97 68.48 -31.86
C LEU A 74 -99.29 67.07 -32.36
N THR A 75 -100.21 66.91 -33.31
CA THR A 75 -100.50 65.60 -33.93
C THR A 75 -99.30 65.06 -34.71
N GLU A 76 -98.53 65.93 -35.36
CA GLU A 76 -97.29 65.58 -36.04
C GLU A 76 -96.21 65.14 -35.04
N LEU A 77 -96.04 65.86 -33.92
CA LEU A 77 -95.11 65.47 -32.87
C LEU A 77 -95.50 64.17 -32.18
N THR A 78 -96.79 63.94 -31.90
CA THR A 78 -97.25 62.64 -31.33
C THR A 78 -97.04 61.50 -32.32
N LEU A 79 -97.26 61.74 -33.62
CA LEU A 79 -97.03 60.73 -34.65
C LEU A 79 -95.53 60.44 -34.82
N GLN A 80 -94.67 61.46 -34.80
CA GLN A 80 -93.21 61.28 -34.80
C GLN A 80 -92.70 60.57 -33.54
N ASP A 81 -93.33 60.76 -32.38
CA ASP A 81 -92.94 60.06 -31.15
C ASP A 81 -93.49 58.63 -31.09
N GLU A 82 -94.67 58.35 -31.67
CA GLU A 82 -95.15 56.99 -31.93
C GLU A 82 -94.26 56.25 -32.94
N GLU A 83 -93.83 56.90 -34.03
CA GLU A 83 -92.86 56.37 -34.98
C GLU A 83 -91.53 56.02 -34.29
N LYS A 84 -90.95 56.95 -33.51
CA LYS A 84 -89.72 56.69 -32.74
C LYS A 84 -89.90 55.58 -31.70
N PHE A 85 -91.06 55.51 -31.04
CA PHE A 85 -91.35 54.45 -30.09
C PHE A 85 -91.41 53.08 -30.79
N ASN A 86 -92.10 53.01 -31.92
CA ASN A 86 -92.18 51.80 -32.74
C ASN A 86 -90.81 51.39 -33.27
N ASP A 87 -89.98 52.32 -33.75
CA ASP A 87 -88.59 52.07 -34.16
C ASP A 87 -87.74 51.52 -33.01
N LEU A 88 -87.86 52.10 -31.81
CA LEU A 88 -87.13 51.64 -30.62
C LEU A 88 -87.62 50.29 -30.11
N ASP A 89 -88.93 50.00 -30.14
CA ASP A 89 -89.45 48.70 -29.74
C ASP A 89 -89.14 47.61 -30.77
N MET A 90 -89.24 47.90 -32.06
CA MET A 90 -88.73 47.02 -33.13
C MET A 90 -87.24 46.74 -32.94
N ARG A 91 -86.44 47.77 -32.62
CA ARG A 91 -85.01 47.58 -32.30
C ARG A 91 -84.78 46.75 -31.04
N ARG A 92 -85.61 46.89 -30.01
CA ARG A 92 -85.57 46.05 -28.79
C ARG A 92 -85.89 44.59 -29.13
N GLN A 93 -86.97 44.34 -29.88
CA GLN A 93 -87.38 43.00 -30.31
C GLN A 93 -86.29 42.34 -31.18
N MET A 94 -85.68 43.09 -32.11
CA MET A 94 -84.55 42.61 -32.90
C MET A 94 -83.34 42.24 -32.01
N LEU A 95 -82.97 43.09 -31.05
CA LEU A 95 -81.86 42.80 -30.13
C LEU A 95 -82.16 41.63 -29.17
N GLU A 96 -83.41 41.46 -28.74
CA GLU A 96 -83.84 40.30 -27.95
C GLU A 96 -83.80 39.01 -28.76
N PHE A 97 -84.19 39.05 -30.04
CA PHE A 97 -84.05 37.94 -30.97
C PHE A 97 -82.57 37.59 -31.23
N ASP A 98 -81.74 38.59 -31.53
CA ASP A 98 -80.30 38.43 -31.78
C ASP A 98 -79.58 37.87 -30.54
N TYR A 99 -79.90 38.38 -29.35
CA TYR A 99 -79.40 37.83 -28.08
C TYR A 99 -79.87 36.39 -27.86
N GLY A 100 -81.12 36.07 -28.18
CA GLY A 100 -81.64 34.71 -28.16
C GLY A 100 -80.88 33.78 -29.10
N GLN A 101 -80.57 34.21 -30.33
CA GLN A 101 -79.75 33.46 -31.28
C GLN A 101 -78.30 33.30 -30.82
N GLN A 102 -77.69 34.35 -30.26
CA GLN A 102 -76.34 34.30 -29.68
C GLN A 102 -76.28 33.30 -28.51
N LYS A 103 -77.25 33.32 -27.60
CA LYS A 103 -77.33 32.33 -26.51
C LYS A 103 -77.54 30.91 -27.03
N MET A 104 -78.38 30.72 -28.05
CA MET A 104 -78.59 29.42 -28.69
C MET A 104 -77.38 28.94 -29.51
N THR A 105 -76.48 29.81 -29.93
CA THR A 105 -75.20 29.42 -30.56
C THR A 105 -74.16 29.10 -29.49
N GLU A 106 -74.04 29.91 -28.44
CA GLU A 106 -73.19 29.63 -27.27
C GLU A 106 -73.53 28.29 -26.61
N GLU A 107 -74.81 27.99 -26.38
CA GLU A 107 -75.25 26.70 -25.84
C GLU A 107 -74.92 25.53 -26.79
N ARG A 108 -74.99 25.71 -28.11
CA ARG A 108 -74.56 24.69 -29.07
C ARG A 108 -73.05 24.49 -29.02
N ASP A 109 -72.28 25.57 -28.97
CA ASP A 109 -70.82 25.52 -28.94
C ASP A 109 -70.31 24.89 -27.64
N ILE A 110 -70.92 25.19 -26.49
CA ILE A 110 -70.64 24.51 -25.22
C ILE A 110 -70.93 23.02 -25.31
N ASN A 111 -72.06 22.62 -25.90
CA ASN A 111 -72.38 21.20 -26.11
C ASN A 111 -71.39 20.52 -27.07
N ILE A 112 -70.94 21.21 -28.13
CA ILE A 112 -69.91 20.70 -29.05
C ILE A 112 -68.57 20.54 -28.32
N LEU A 113 -68.16 21.52 -27.52
CA LEU A 113 -66.94 21.45 -26.71
C LEU A 113 -66.97 20.30 -25.72
N GLN A 114 -68.07 20.11 -24.97
CA GLN A 114 -68.22 18.97 -24.06
C GLN A 114 -68.20 17.61 -24.79
N ASN A 115 -68.79 17.54 -25.98
CA ASN A 115 -68.69 16.36 -26.85
C ASN A 115 -67.25 16.13 -27.34
N MET A 116 -66.51 17.17 -27.70
CA MET A 116 -65.09 17.07 -28.07
C MET A 116 -64.22 16.66 -26.87
N GLU A 117 -64.44 17.22 -25.68
CA GLU A 117 -63.71 16.84 -24.46
C GLU A 117 -63.95 15.38 -24.07
N THR A 118 -65.20 14.90 -24.15
CA THR A 118 -65.52 13.49 -23.88
C THR A 118 -64.92 12.55 -24.94
N GLN A 119 -64.92 12.95 -26.23
CA GLN A 119 -64.23 12.21 -27.29
C GLN A 119 -62.71 12.20 -27.07
N LEU A 120 -62.08 13.33 -26.75
CA LEU A 120 -60.65 13.41 -26.40
C LEU A 120 -60.32 12.55 -25.17
N GLY A 121 -61.21 12.49 -24.19
CA GLY A 121 -61.11 11.58 -23.04
C GLY A 121 -61.17 10.10 -23.44
N GLN A 122 -61.99 9.74 -24.43
CA GLN A 122 -62.05 8.39 -25.01
C GLN A 122 -60.80 8.08 -25.85
N PHE A 123 -60.35 8.97 -26.74
CA PHE A 123 -59.10 8.84 -27.48
C PHE A 123 -57.89 8.70 -26.53
N GLY A 124 -57.87 9.44 -25.43
CA GLY A 124 -56.85 9.34 -24.39
C GLY A 124 -56.90 8.02 -23.60
N LYS A 125 -58.02 7.29 -23.59
CA LYS A 125 -58.09 5.90 -23.08
C LYS A 125 -57.58 4.91 -24.14
N LEU A 126 -58.09 5.00 -25.37
CA LEU A 126 -57.66 4.17 -26.50
C LEU A 126 -56.15 4.28 -26.75
N PHE A 127 -55.56 5.48 -26.66
CA PHE A 127 -54.11 5.68 -26.79
C PHE A 127 -53.32 4.98 -25.66
N ARG A 128 -53.85 4.98 -24.42
CA ARG A 128 -53.26 4.24 -23.31
C ARG A 128 -53.36 2.72 -23.52
N GLU A 129 -54.49 2.24 -24.03
CA GLU A 129 -54.67 0.82 -24.40
C GLU A 129 -53.72 0.42 -25.53
N VAL A 130 -53.64 1.20 -26.61
CA VAL A 130 -52.71 0.97 -27.73
C VAL A 130 -51.24 0.98 -27.27
N THR A 131 -50.83 1.94 -26.43
CA THR A 131 -49.46 1.93 -25.89
C THR A 131 -49.21 0.76 -24.94
N HIS A 132 -50.22 0.29 -24.20
CA HIS A 132 -50.12 -0.92 -23.38
C HIS A 132 -49.96 -2.18 -24.25
N GLU A 133 -50.74 -2.34 -25.32
CA GLU A 133 -50.60 -3.45 -26.27
C GLU A 133 -49.29 -3.37 -27.07
N GLN A 134 -48.83 -2.19 -27.46
CA GLN A 134 -47.50 -1.99 -28.05
C GLN A 134 -46.39 -2.43 -27.09
N ASN A 135 -46.48 -2.08 -25.81
CA ASN A 135 -45.52 -2.51 -24.80
C ASN A 135 -45.57 -4.02 -24.56
N LYS A 136 -46.76 -4.64 -24.50
CA LYS A 136 -46.91 -6.11 -24.45
C LYS A 136 -46.26 -6.78 -25.66
N LEU A 137 -46.52 -6.30 -26.86
CA LEU A 137 -45.95 -6.82 -28.10
C LEU A 137 -44.42 -6.63 -28.14
N LEU A 138 -43.92 -5.51 -27.63
CA LEU A 138 -42.49 -5.25 -27.51
C LEU A 138 -41.81 -6.17 -26.48
N HIS A 139 -42.47 -6.47 -25.35
CA HIS A 139 -42.01 -7.49 -24.40
C HIS A 139 -42.02 -8.89 -25.04
N GLN A 140 -43.10 -9.30 -25.69
CA GLN A 140 -43.17 -10.58 -26.42
C GLN A 140 -42.10 -10.68 -27.53
N TRP A 141 -41.84 -9.60 -28.25
CA TRP A 141 -40.79 -9.52 -29.26
C TRP A 141 -39.40 -9.59 -28.63
N HIS A 142 -39.18 -8.93 -27.51
CA HIS A 142 -37.93 -8.99 -26.75
C HIS A 142 -37.65 -10.42 -26.23
N ASP A 143 -38.68 -11.09 -25.71
CA ASP A 143 -38.59 -12.48 -25.26
C ASP A 143 -38.35 -13.44 -26.43
N MET A 144 -39.07 -13.26 -27.55
CA MET A 144 -38.82 -14.02 -28.79
C MET A 144 -37.38 -13.79 -29.29
N ASN A 145 -36.88 -12.55 -29.28
CA ASN A 145 -35.51 -12.23 -29.64
C ASN A 145 -34.49 -12.87 -28.68
N ASN A 146 -34.79 -12.94 -27.37
CA ASN A 146 -33.97 -13.68 -26.41
C ASN A 146 -33.96 -15.19 -26.68
N THR A 147 -35.10 -15.80 -27.03
CA THR A 147 -35.11 -17.21 -27.45
C THR A 147 -34.34 -17.44 -28.77
N LEU A 148 -34.39 -16.48 -29.71
CA LEU A 148 -33.61 -16.53 -30.95
C LEU A 148 -32.11 -16.34 -30.70
N LYS A 149 -31.70 -15.46 -29.78
CA LYS A 149 -30.32 -15.37 -29.29
C LYS A 149 -29.88 -16.71 -28.67
N GLY A 150 -30.69 -17.27 -27.77
CA GLY A 150 -30.44 -18.59 -27.17
C GLY A 150 -30.26 -19.70 -28.21
N ARG A 151 -31.15 -19.77 -29.21
CA ARG A 151 -31.02 -20.68 -30.37
C ARG A 151 -29.76 -20.40 -31.19
N SER A 152 -29.38 -19.13 -31.40
CA SER A 152 -28.14 -18.75 -32.08
C SER A 152 -26.89 -19.23 -31.32
N HIS A 153 -26.88 -19.13 -29.99
CA HIS A 153 -25.81 -19.72 -29.17
C HIS A 153 -25.77 -21.25 -29.28
N LEU A 154 -26.92 -21.93 -29.25
CA LEU A 154 -26.99 -23.38 -29.48
C LEU A 154 -26.46 -23.77 -30.88
N VAL A 155 -26.82 -23.01 -31.93
CA VAL A 155 -26.32 -23.22 -33.29
C VAL A 155 -24.81 -22.97 -33.39
N LYS A 156 -24.28 -21.92 -32.76
CA LYS A 156 -22.82 -21.68 -32.65
C LYS A 156 -22.12 -22.85 -31.95
N ASN A 157 -22.70 -23.38 -30.87
CA ASN A 157 -22.15 -24.56 -30.17
C ASN A 157 -22.17 -25.80 -31.07
N CYS A 158 -23.24 -26.03 -31.83
CA CYS A 158 -23.29 -27.11 -32.82
C CYS A 158 -22.21 -26.95 -33.90
N TYR A 159 -21.96 -25.73 -34.42
CA TYR A 159 -20.86 -25.48 -35.34
C TYR A 159 -19.49 -25.77 -34.72
N ALA A 160 -19.24 -25.35 -33.47
CA ALA A 160 -18.00 -25.66 -32.77
C ALA A 160 -17.77 -27.17 -32.58
N VAL A 161 -18.83 -27.93 -32.29
CA VAL A 161 -18.78 -29.41 -32.23
C VAL A 161 -18.49 -30.01 -33.61
N VAL A 162 -19.13 -29.53 -34.67
CA VAL A 162 -18.89 -29.97 -36.06
C VAL A 162 -17.45 -29.68 -36.49
N ASP A 163 -16.91 -28.51 -36.17
CA ASP A 163 -15.53 -28.16 -36.50
C ASP A 163 -14.51 -28.97 -35.68
N LYS A 164 -14.79 -29.26 -34.41
CA LYS A 164 -13.98 -30.22 -33.62
C LYS A 164 -13.99 -31.63 -34.21
N ILE A 165 -15.14 -32.10 -34.71
CA ILE A 165 -15.22 -33.39 -35.42
C ILE A 165 -14.43 -33.32 -36.74
N ARG A 166 -14.46 -32.19 -37.46
CA ARG A 166 -13.66 -31.98 -38.68
C ARG A 166 -12.15 -31.94 -38.41
N THR A 167 -11.67 -31.33 -37.33
CA THR A 167 -10.24 -31.36 -36.98
C THR A 167 -9.79 -32.77 -36.61
N MET A 168 -10.54 -33.47 -35.76
CA MET A 168 -10.28 -34.88 -35.41
C MET A 168 -10.28 -35.80 -36.66
N ALA A 169 -11.19 -35.56 -37.61
CA ALA A 169 -11.20 -36.28 -38.88
C ALA A 169 -9.93 -35.99 -39.71
N ARG A 170 -9.52 -34.71 -39.83
CA ARG A 170 -8.29 -34.32 -40.53
C ARG A 170 -7.03 -34.93 -39.91
N GLU A 171 -6.92 -34.94 -38.59
CA GLU A 171 -5.85 -35.60 -37.83
C GLU A 171 -5.79 -37.09 -38.17
N LYS A 172 -6.94 -37.79 -38.13
CA LYS A 172 -7.02 -39.22 -38.48
C LYS A 172 -6.70 -39.50 -39.96
N TYR A 173 -7.09 -38.60 -40.87
CA TYR A 173 -6.66 -38.68 -42.28
C TYR A 173 -5.14 -38.50 -42.43
N PHE A 174 -4.53 -37.58 -41.67
CA PHE A 174 -3.09 -37.36 -41.68
C PHE A 174 -2.33 -38.58 -41.14
N GLU A 175 -2.72 -39.12 -39.98
CA GLU A 175 -2.16 -40.37 -39.42
C GLU A 175 -2.23 -41.53 -40.42
N LEU A 176 -3.36 -41.70 -41.11
CA LEU A 176 -3.56 -42.76 -42.08
C LEU A 176 -2.68 -42.55 -43.32
N HIS A 177 -2.54 -41.30 -43.78
CA HIS A 177 -1.65 -40.94 -44.88
C HIS A 177 -0.16 -41.14 -44.53
N GLU A 178 0.27 -40.83 -43.31
CA GLU A 178 1.63 -41.14 -42.85
C GLU A 178 1.88 -42.65 -42.76
N LYS A 179 0.95 -43.41 -42.16
CA LYS A 179 1.01 -44.89 -42.15
C LYS A 179 1.08 -45.46 -43.57
N ARG A 180 0.35 -44.88 -44.53
CA ARG A 180 0.38 -45.28 -45.95
C ARG A 180 1.72 -44.92 -46.62
N LYS A 181 2.31 -43.76 -46.32
CA LYS A 181 3.67 -43.41 -46.78
C LYS A 181 4.74 -44.35 -46.21
N LEU A 182 4.64 -44.68 -44.93
CA LEU A 182 5.54 -45.62 -44.26
C LEU A 182 5.41 -47.03 -44.85
N LEU A 183 4.19 -47.50 -45.13
CA LEU A 183 3.98 -48.77 -45.82
C LEU A 183 4.58 -48.77 -47.24
N LEU A 184 4.43 -47.67 -47.99
CA LEU A 184 5.02 -47.54 -49.33
C LEU A 184 6.56 -47.46 -49.32
N THR A 185 7.18 -46.92 -48.28
CA THR A 185 8.64 -46.93 -48.12
C THR A 185 9.14 -48.32 -47.74
N LEU A 186 8.50 -48.99 -46.77
CA LEU A 186 8.80 -50.38 -46.43
C LEU A 186 8.62 -51.34 -47.61
N GLN A 187 7.59 -51.15 -48.45
CA GLN A 187 7.43 -51.94 -49.68
C GLN A 187 8.58 -51.71 -50.68
N LYS A 188 9.04 -50.47 -50.85
CA LYS A 188 10.21 -50.16 -51.69
C LYS A 188 11.49 -50.74 -51.13
N ASP A 189 11.69 -50.72 -49.83
CA ASP A 189 12.88 -51.25 -49.18
C ASP A 189 12.89 -52.79 -49.20
N ASN A 190 11.73 -53.44 -48.98
CA ASN A 190 11.57 -54.87 -49.22
C ASN A 190 11.90 -55.25 -50.67
N ALA A 191 11.42 -54.50 -51.67
CA ALA A 191 11.75 -54.76 -53.08
C ALA A 191 13.26 -54.58 -53.37
N LYS A 192 13.94 -53.62 -52.74
CA LYS A 192 15.42 -53.52 -52.81
C LYS A 192 16.07 -54.75 -52.18
N HIS A 193 15.61 -55.18 -51.01
CA HIS A 193 16.13 -56.37 -50.34
C HIS A 193 15.89 -57.65 -51.15
N GLU A 194 14.75 -57.80 -51.83
CA GLU A 194 14.52 -58.90 -52.78
C GLU A 194 15.53 -58.89 -53.92
N VAL A 195 15.76 -57.73 -54.56
CA VAL A 195 16.77 -57.55 -55.60
C VAL A 195 18.19 -57.82 -55.09
N ASP A 196 18.52 -57.40 -53.86
CA ASP A 196 19.83 -57.68 -53.27
C ASP A 196 19.97 -59.16 -52.88
N ILE A 197 18.91 -59.82 -52.42
CA ILE A 197 18.86 -61.28 -52.23
C ILE A 197 19.06 -62.01 -53.56
N GLU A 198 18.52 -61.53 -54.68
CA GLU A 198 18.80 -62.07 -56.01
C GLU A 198 20.26 -61.88 -56.43
N LYS A 199 20.86 -60.70 -56.20
CA LYS A 199 22.29 -60.48 -56.42
C LYS A 199 23.15 -61.40 -55.55
N PHE A 200 22.80 -61.58 -54.27
CA PHE A 200 23.49 -62.50 -53.36
C PHE A 200 23.32 -63.96 -53.81
N LYS A 201 22.13 -64.39 -54.24
CA LYS A 201 21.89 -65.72 -54.84
C LYS A 201 22.75 -65.91 -56.10
N ALA A 202 22.82 -64.93 -56.99
CA ALA A 202 23.65 -64.99 -58.20
C ALA A 202 25.15 -65.03 -57.87
N SER A 203 25.60 -64.28 -56.86
CA SER A 203 26.98 -64.32 -56.35
C SER A 203 27.30 -65.66 -55.69
N LEU A 204 26.37 -66.23 -54.92
CA LEU A 204 26.47 -67.57 -54.33
C LEU A 204 26.54 -68.65 -55.42
N LEU A 205 25.79 -68.52 -56.52
CA LEU A 205 25.82 -69.45 -57.65
C LEU A 205 27.16 -69.38 -58.39
N LYS A 206 27.72 -68.18 -58.59
CA LYS A 206 29.10 -68.01 -59.08
C LYS A 206 30.13 -68.62 -58.12
N GLY A 207 29.96 -68.42 -56.81
CA GLY A 207 30.78 -69.04 -55.78
C GLY A 207 30.73 -70.58 -55.82
N LYS A 208 29.54 -71.16 -55.95
CA LYS A 208 29.34 -72.61 -56.07
C LYS A 208 30.03 -73.20 -57.31
N ASN A 209 29.91 -72.53 -58.46
CA ASN A 209 30.59 -72.95 -59.69
C ASN A 209 32.13 -72.89 -59.52
N VAL A 210 32.65 -71.92 -58.77
CA VAL A 210 34.08 -71.85 -58.41
C VAL A 210 34.47 -72.94 -57.42
N THR A 211 33.65 -73.27 -56.42
CA THR A 211 33.95 -74.39 -55.50
C THR A 211 33.90 -75.74 -56.21
N GLU A 212 32.96 -75.99 -57.12
CA GLU A 212 32.93 -77.26 -57.90
C GLU A 212 34.13 -77.42 -58.84
N LEU A 213 34.71 -76.32 -59.33
CA LEU A 213 35.98 -76.34 -60.06
C LEU A 213 37.16 -76.57 -59.11
N LEU A 214 37.16 -75.94 -57.93
CA LEU A 214 38.20 -76.14 -56.93
C LEU A 214 38.19 -77.56 -56.35
N ASP A 215 37.03 -78.16 -56.08
CA ASP A 215 36.92 -79.53 -55.55
C ASP A 215 37.52 -80.57 -56.52
N LYS A 216 37.34 -80.36 -57.84
CA LYS A 216 38.01 -81.16 -58.88
C LYS A 216 39.53 -81.02 -58.80
N THR A 217 40.05 -79.81 -58.61
CA THR A 217 41.49 -79.60 -58.40
C THR A 217 42.00 -80.10 -57.04
N ILE A 218 41.15 -80.11 -56.00
CA ILE A 218 41.49 -80.62 -54.66
C ILE A 218 41.62 -82.15 -54.67
N ALA A 219 40.84 -82.86 -55.49
CA ALA A 219 41.05 -84.30 -55.72
C ALA A 219 42.42 -84.60 -56.37
N GLU A 220 42.87 -83.79 -57.32
CA GLU A 220 44.20 -83.92 -57.94
C GLU A 220 45.35 -83.47 -57.03
N LEU A 221 45.09 -82.49 -56.15
CA LEU A 221 46.07 -81.96 -55.21
C LEU A 221 46.19 -82.80 -53.93
N THR A 222 45.14 -83.45 -53.44
CA THR A 222 45.22 -84.33 -52.24
C THR A 222 46.16 -85.51 -52.44
N GLY A 223 46.26 -86.05 -53.67
CA GLY A 223 47.30 -87.02 -54.04
C GLY A 223 48.73 -86.46 -53.93
N LYS A 224 48.92 -85.15 -54.09
CA LYS A 224 50.21 -84.45 -53.94
C LYS A 224 50.45 -83.96 -52.51
N THR A 225 49.41 -83.59 -51.76
CA THR A 225 49.49 -83.07 -50.39
C THR A 225 50.04 -84.11 -49.40
N ASN A 226 49.83 -85.41 -49.62
CA ASN A 226 50.50 -86.46 -48.83
C ASN A 226 52.03 -86.44 -48.97
N THR A 227 52.58 -85.87 -50.06
CA THR A 227 54.04 -85.66 -50.22
C THR A 227 54.51 -84.31 -49.69
N LEU A 228 53.62 -83.30 -49.65
CA LEU A 228 53.90 -81.95 -49.14
C LEU A 228 53.50 -81.72 -47.67
N GLN A 229 52.96 -82.73 -47.00
CA GLN A 229 52.85 -82.80 -45.53
C GLN A 229 54.22 -82.75 -44.83
N ARG A 230 55.32 -82.84 -45.60
CA ARG A 230 56.70 -82.58 -45.17
C ARG A 230 57.10 -81.09 -45.19
N TYR A 231 56.28 -80.22 -45.76
CA TYR A 231 56.44 -78.75 -45.82
C TYR A 231 55.57 -78.01 -44.77
N ILE A 232 55.42 -78.61 -43.58
CA ILE A 232 54.71 -78.06 -42.40
C ILE A 232 55.18 -76.66 -41.96
N LEU A 233 56.33 -76.21 -42.47
CA LEU A 233 56.88 -74.85 -42.31
C LEU A 233 55.93 -73.71 -42.75
N ASP A 234 54.96 -73.95 -43.64
CA ASP A 234 54.12 -72.88 -44.21
C ASP A 234 52.84 -72.54 -43.40
N SER A 235 52.60 -73.27 -42.30
CA SER A 235 51.48 -73.00 -41.37
C SER A 235 51.59 -71.66 -40.62
N SER A 236 52.71 -70.94 -40.77
CA SER A 236 52.93 -69.61 -40.22
C SER A 236 51.98 -68.55 -40.82
N SER A 237 51.59 -68.70 -42.10
CA SER A 237 50.80 -67.70 -42.82
C SER A 237 49.36 -67.54 -42.31
N LYS A 238 48.72 -68.62 -41.84
CA LYS A 238 47.32 -68.60 -41.37
C LYS A 238 47.11 -67.90 -40.02
N VAL A 239 48.15 -67.80 -39.19
CA VAL A 239 48.09 -67.11 -37.88
C VAL A 239 47.91 -65.59 -38.04
N ASN A 240 48.36 -65.01 -39.16
CA ASN A 240 48.32 -63.56 -39.37
C ASN A 240 46.96 -63.05 -39.88
N LEU A 241 46.15 -63.89 -40.53
CA LEU A 241 44.81 -63.49 -40.99
C LEU A 241 43.80 -63.39 -39.84
N GLN A 242 43.86 -64.33 -38.88
CA GLN A 242 43.02 -64.28 -37.66
C GLN A 242 43.39 -63.12 -36.72
N LYS A 243 44.64 -62.65 -36.73
CA LYS A 243 45.05 -61.44 -36.00
C LYS A 243 44.37 -60.18 -36.54
N ALA A 244 44.19 -60.06 -37.86
CA ALA A 244 43.52 -58.91 -38.47
C ALA A 244 42.03 -58.82 -38.09
N GLN A 245 41.31 -59.95 -38.11
CA GLN A 245 39.91 -59.99 -37.69
C GLN A 245 39.74 -59.73 -36.18
N ASN A 246 40.69 -60.20 -35.35
CA ASN A 246 40.72 -59.85 -33.93
C ASN A 246 41.05 -58.38 -33.68
N THR A 247 41.86 -57.71 -34.51
CA THR A 247 42.07 -56.25 -34.39
C THR A 247 40.83 -55.44 -34.78
N GLU A 248 40.03 -55.91 -35.74
CA GLU A 248 38.80 -55.23 -36.15
C GLU A 248 37.70 -55.36 -35.07
N LEU A 249 37.56 -56.55 -34.48
CA LEU A 249 36.70 -56.76 -33.29
C LEU A 249 37.24 -56.05 -32.04
N GLN A 250 38.56 -55.96 -31.83
CA GLN A 250 39.13 -55.12 -30.77
C GLN A 250 38.86 -53.63 -31.00
N ASN A 251 38.77 -53.17 -32.24
CA ASN A 251 38.45 -51.77 -32.53
C ASN A 251 36.95 -51.47 -32.35
N SER A 252 36.05 -52.42 -32.66
CA SER A 252 34.62 -52.27 -32.34
C SER A 252 34.36 -52.38 -30.83
N VAL A 253 35.06 -53.27 -30.12
CA VAL A 253 35.06 -53.34 -28.66
C VAL A 253 35.62 -52.06 -28.07
N LYS A 254 36.77 -51.53 -28.53
CA LYS A 254 37.30 -50.23 -28.07
C LYS A 254 36.38 -49.05 -28.37
N ALA A 255 35.63 -49.06 -29.46
CA ALA A 255 34.64 -48.02 -29.76
C ALA A 255 33.40 -48.13 -28.85
N LEU A 256 33.00 -49.34 -28.46
CA LEU A 256 31.96 -49.58 -27.48
C LEU A 256 32.45 -49.32 -26.05
N GLU A 257 33.69 -49.64 -25.70
CA GLU A 257 34.37 -49.26 -24.47
C GLU A 257 34.56 -47.75 -24.41
N GLN A 258 34.82 -47.04 -25.51
CA GLN A 258 34.81 -45.58 -25.55
C GLN A 258 33.41 -45.01 -25.36
N LYS A 259 32.36 -45.62 -25.93
CA LYS A 259 30.97 -45.21 -25.64
C LYS A 259 30.57 -45.51 -24.20
N ILE A 260 30.95 -46.67 -23.65
CA ILE A 260 30.72 -47.04 -22.25
C ILE A 260 31.54 -46.13 -21.35
N ASN A 261 32.80 -45.85 -21.64
CA ASN A 261 33.63 -44.92 -20.89
C ASN A 261 33.14 -43.48 -21.02
N ASN A 262 32.54 -43.06 -22.15
CA ASN A 262 31.89 -41.76 -22.26
C ASN A 262 30.57 -41.71 -21.48
N LEU A 263 29.82 -42.82 -21.41
CA LEU A 263 28.61 -42.94 -20.58
C LEU A 263 28.93 -43.13 -19.10
N VAL A 264 30.07 -43.74 -18.76
CA VAL A 264 30.60 -43.91 -17.41
C VAL A 264 31.28 -42.62 -16.96
N HIS A 265 31.93 -41.86 -17.84
CA HIS A 265 32.45 -40.52 -17.58
C HIS A 265 31.30 -39.51 -17.47
N SER A 266 30.26 -39.62 -18.31
CA SER A 266 29.00 -38.88 -18.14
C SER A 266 28.29 -39.25 -16.84
N ASN A 267 28.25 -40.54 -16.46
CA ASN A 267 27.74 -40.94 -15.14
C ASN A 267 28.68 -40.50 -14.01
N LEU A 268 30.00 -40.48 -14.18
CA LEU A 268 30.94 -39.96 -13.18
C LEU A 268 30.83 -38.44 -13.07
N GLU A 269 30.58 -37.70 -14.14
CA GLU A 269 30.27 -36.28 -14.09
C GLU A 269 28.92 -36.03 -13.43
N LEU A 270 27.90 -36.86 -13.71
CA LEU A 270 26.59 -36.78 -13.06
C LEU A 270 26.66 -37.22 -11.59
N GLN A 271 27.57 -38.12 -11.24
CA GLN A 271 27.81 -38.61 -9.89
C GLN A 271 28.73 -37.67 -9.10
N ILE A 272 29.70 -37.02 -9.73
CA ILE A 272 30.41 -35.85 -9.19
C ILE A 272 29.43 -34.69 -9.00
N LYS A 273 28.48 -34.46 -9.93
CA LYS A 273 27.39 -33.47 -9.75
C LYS A 273 26.43 -33.87 -8.62
N LEU A 274 26.20 -35.17 -8.40
CA LEU A 274 25.43 -35.71 -7.26
C LEU A 274 26.21 -35.57 -5.94
N ASP A 275 27.53 -35.79 -5.95
CA ASP A 275 28.40 -35.67 -4.79
C ASP A 275 28.70 -34.20 -4.43
N THR A 276 28.67 -33.28 -5.40
CA THR A 276 28.60 -31.82 -5.11
C THR A 276 27.24 -31.38 -4.54
N LEU A 277 26.24 -32.27 -4.52
CA LEU A 277 24.96 -32.08 -3.82
C LEU A 277 24.89 -32.88 -2.50
N ASN A 278 25.88 -33.71 -2.18
CA ASN A 278 26.05 -34.32 -0.87
C ASN A 278 26.78 -33.35 0.07
N VAL A 279 26.02 -32.73 0.96
CA VAL A 279 26.43 -31.59 1.82
C VAL A 279 27.57 -31.91 2.80
N ASP A 280 27.89 -33.19 3.04
CA ASP A 280 28.69 -33.63 4.17
C ASP A 280 30.22 -33.72 3.93
N SER A 281 30.77 -33.16 2.84
CA SER A 281 32.23 -33.29 2.55
C SER A 281 32.98 -32.07 1.96
N LEU A 282 32.35 -30.91 1.76
CA LEU A 282 33.01 -29.74 1.14
C LEU A 282 33.79 -28.88 2.16
N THR A 283 34.98 -28.41 1.76
CA THR A 283 35.81 -27.50 2.57
C THR A 283 35.35 -26.05 2.42
N ILE A 284 35.60 -25.21 3.45
CA ILE A 284 35.08 -23.82 3.53
C ILE A 284 35.42 -22.97 2.29
N GLU A 285 36.63 -23.10 1.72
CA GLU A 285 37.05 -22.36 0.52
C GLU A 285 36.25 -22.72 -0.76
N GLN A 286 35.69 -23.92 -0.83
CA GLN A 286 34.84 -24.34 -1.95
C GLN A 286 33.39 -23.87 -1.76
N GLN A 287 32.94 -23.70 -0.52
CA GLN A 287 31.66 -23.06 -0.21
C GLN A 287 31.70 -21.57 -0.58
N THR A 288 32.77 -20.84 -0.21
CA THR A 288 32.90 -19.42 -0.57
C THR A 288 32.95 -19.23 -2.08
N LYS A 289 33.70 -20.07 -2.80
CA LYS A 289 33.80 -19.97 -4.25
C LYS A 289 32.48 -20.27 -4.98
N ASN A 290 31.71 -21.26 -4.53
CA ASN A 290 30.35 -21.47 -5.07
C ASN A 290 29.42 -20.28 -4.78
N THR A 291 29.56 -19.61 -3.62
CA THR A 291 28.76 -18.39 -3.36
C THR A 291 29.22 -17.20 -4.20
N GLU A 292 30.50 -17.09 -4.54
CA GLU A 292 31.04 -16.09 -5.48
C GLU A 292 30.53 -16.34 -6.90
N ASP A 293 30.58 -17.58 -7.40
CA ASP A 293 30.06 -17.94 -8.73
C ASP A 293 28.54 -17.70 -8.85
N ILE A 294 27.77 -17.96 -7.79
CA ILE A 294 26.34 -17.62 -7.71
C ILE A 294 26.12 -16.10 -7.69
N TYR A 295 26.98 -15.34 -7.00
CA TYR A 295 26.90 -13.88 -6.94
C TYR A 295 27.23 -13.25 -8.31
N GLU A 296 28.29 -13.70 -8.98
CA GLU A 296 28.63 -13.28 -10.35
C GLU A 296 27.50 -13.59 -11.35
N MET A 297 26.85 -14.74 -11.22
CA MET A 297 25.71 -15.10 -12.07
C MET A 297 24.51 -14.18 -11.78
N GLY A 298 24.26 -13.86 -10.51
CA GLY A 298 23.25 -12.89 -10.10
C GLY A 298 23.52 -11.47 -10.64
N GLU A 299 24.78 -11.02 -10.61
CA GLU A 299 25.20 -9.71 -11.13
C GLU A 299 25.02 -9.63 -12.66
N LYS A 300 25.36 -10.70 -13.40
CA LYS A 300 25.14 -10.80 -14.85
C LYS A 300 23.65 -10.70 -15.19
N VAL A 301 22.78 -11.40 -14.46
CA VAL A 301 21.31 -11.28 -14.62
C VAL A 301 20.82 -9.87 -14.29
N LEU A 302 21.35 -9.23 -13.24
CA LEU A 302 20.98 -7.85 -12.88
C LEU A 302 21.34 -6.83 -13.98
N ILE A 303 22.48 -7.03 -14.66
CA ILE A 303 22.93 -6.21 -15.79
C ILE A 303 22.05 -6.43 -17.03
N GLU A 304 21.54 -7.64 -17.25
CA GLU A 304 20.62 -7.94 -18.36
C GLU A 304 19.23 -7.35 -18.12
N GLU A 305 18.68 -7.49 -16.90
CA GLU A 305 17.44 -6.83 -16.47
C GLU A 305 17.55 -5.30 -16.58
N SER A 306 18.69 -4.69 -16.21
CA SER A 306 18.91 -3.25 -16.39
C SER A 306 18.88 -2.81 -17.86
N LYS A 307 19.40 -3.64 -18.78
CA LYS A 307 19.37 -3.34 -20.24
C LYS A 307 17.96 -3.44 -20.82
N GLU A 308 17.17 -4.43 -20.39
CA GLU A 308 15.76 -4.53 -20.78
C GLU A 308 14.92 -3.40 -20.15
N PHE A 309 15.23 -2.97 -18.92
CA PHE A 309 14.63 -1.78 -18.31
C PHE A 309 14.88 -0.51 -19.14
N ASP A 310 16.13 -0.24 -19.52
CA ASP A 310 16.49 0.91 -20.37
C ASP A 310 15.78 0.86 -21.73
N ARG A 311 15.74 -0.32 -22.35
CA ARG A 311 15.02 -0.59 -23.60
C ARG A 311 13.51 -0.33 -23.48
N LEU A 312 12.88 -0.77 -22.39
CA LEU A 312 11.47 -0.49 -22.09
C LEU A 312 11.23 1.00 -21.81
N GLN A 313 12.16 1.68 -21.13
CA GLN A 313 12.08 3.12 -20.88
C GLN A 313 12.14 3.94 -22.18
N ILE A 314 13.00 3.56 -23.13
CA ILE A 314 13.06 4.15 -24.48
C ILE A 314 11.76 3.90 -25.25
N LEU A 315 11.18 2.69 -25.16
CA LEU A 315 9.90 2.37 -25.80
C LEU A 315 8.74 3.20 -25.21
N ILE A 316 8.68 3.34 -23.89
CA ILE A 316 7.69 4.19 -23.19
C ILE A 316 7.84 5.66 -23.61
N TYR A 317 9.06 6.16 -23.78
CA TYR A 317 9.28 7.52 -24.26
C TYR A 317 8.73 7.72 -25.68
N LYS A 318 9.01 6.79 -26.62
CA LYS A 318 8.46 6.83 -27.98
C LYS A 318 6.93 6.80 -27.99
N LEU A 319 6.32 5.88 -27.24
CA LEU A 319 4.85 5.78 -27.14
C LEU A 319 4.21 7.04 -26.54
N ARG A 320 4.88 7.73 -25.60
CA ARG A 320 4.44 9.04 -25.08
C ARG A 320 4.54 10.14 -26.14
N GLN A 321 5.59 10.13 -26.96
CA GLN A 321 5.75 11.06 -28.07
C GLN A 321 4.67 10.84 -29.13
N ASP A 322 4.39 9.60 -29.52
CA ASP A 322 3.32 9.24 -30.47
C ASP A 322 1.93 9.64 -29.96
N LEU A 323 1.64 9.39 -28.68
CA LEU A 323 0.41 9.84 -28.02
C LEU A 323 0.26 11.36 -28.01
N SER A 324 1.35 12.12 -27.83
CA SER A 324 1.30 13.59 -27.91
C SER A 324 1.05 14.06 -29.35
N GLY A 325 1.66 13.41 -30.35
CA GLY A 325 1.42 13.68 -31.76
C GLY A 325 -0.04 13.39 -32.18
N LEU A 326 -0.62 12.30 -31.69
CA LEU A 326 -2.04 11.96 -31.93
C LEU A 326 -2.99 12.96 -31.25
N LYS A 327 -2.70 13.39 -30.01
CA LYS A 327 -3.48 14.45 -29.33
C LYS A 327 -3.47 15.76 -30.10
N ASN A 328 -2.32 16.17 -30.64
CA ASN A 328 -2.22 17.40 -31.44
C ASN A 328 -3.02 17.29 -32.75
N LYS A 329 -2.95 16.13 -33.44
CA LYS A 329 -3.78 15.87 -34.65
C LYS A 329 -5.29 15.95 -34.33
N LEU A 330 -5.73 15.35 -33.22
CA LEU A 330 -7.12 15.39 -32.78
C LEU A 330 -7.59 16.81 -32.43
N LEU A 331 -6.70 17.65 -31.87
CA LEU A 331 -7.00 19.05 -31.57
C LEU A 331 -7.22 19.86 -32.86
N VAL A 332 -6.35 19.69 -33.86
CA VAL A 332 -6.49 20.32 -35.19
C VAL A 332 -7.77 19.85 -35.90
N GLN A 333 -8.08 18.55 -35.87
CA GLN A 333 -9.32 18.02 -36.46
C GLN A 333 -10.58 18.55 -35.77
N ASN A 334 -10.56 18.74 -34.44
CA ASN A 334 -11.67 19.37 -33.72
C ASN A 334 -11.84 20.86 -34.08
N GLN A 335 -10.75 21.59 -34.33
CA GLN A 335 -10.83 22.96 -34.85
C GLN A 335 -11.47 22.99 -36.24
N GLN A 336 -11.03 22.12 -37.16
CA GLN A 336 -11.62 21.98 -38.50
C GLN A 336 -13.12 21.62 -38.45
N LEU A 337 -13.51 20.66 -37.60
CA LEU A 337 -14.92 20.31 -37.38
C LEU A 337 -15.75 21.50 -36.87
N ASN A 338 -15.17 22.37 -36.04
CA ASN A 338 -15.86 23.54 -35.54
C ASN A 338 -16.02 24.64 -36.60
N CYS A 339 -15.06 24.82 -37.51
CA CYS A 339 -15.20 25.67 -38.70
C CYS A 339 -16.32 25.16 -39.62
N ILE A 340 -16.30 23.89 -39.99
CA ILE A 340 -17.35 23.27 -40.84
C ILE A 340 -18.74 23.37 -40.17
N ARG A 341 -18.82 23.26 -38.83
CA ARG A 341 -20.06 23.50 -38.07
C ARG A 341 -20.50 24.95 -38.03
N GLN A 342 -19.63 25.93 -38.28
CA GLN A 342 -20.00 27.34 -38.43
C GLN A 342 -20.51 27.59 -39.84
N GLU A 343 -19.76 27.15 -40.87
CA GLU A 343 -20.16 27.21 -42.29
C GLU A 343 -21.54 26.57 -42.52
N LYS A 344 -21.77 25.37 -41.97
CA LYS A 344 -23.08 24.71 -42.02
C LYS A 344 -24.20 25.58 -41.44
N ARG A 345 -23.98 26.25 -40.31
CA ARG A 345 -24.99 27.11 -39.66
C ARG A 345 -25.25 28.40 -40.45
N GLU A 346 -24.31 28.83 -41.28
CA GLU A 346 -24.46 29.96 -42.18
C GLU A 346 -25.29 29.58 -43.41
N VAL A 347 -25.02 28.42 -44.01
CA VAL A 347 -25.86 27.84 -45.08
C VAL A 347 -27.29 27.55 -44.58
N GLU A 348 -27.46 27.01 -43.37
CA GLU A 348 -28.79 26.79 -42.76
C GLU A 348 -29.57 28.11 -42.54
N LYS A 349 -28.91 29.25 -42.40
CA LYS A 349 -29.57 30.57 -42.37
C LYS A 349 -29.97 31.04 -43.77
N GLN A 350 -29.10 30.87 -44.76
CA GLN A 350 -29.38 31.23 -46.16
C GLN A 350 -30.55 30.42 -46.74
N ILE A 351 -30.66 29.14 -46.39
CA ILE A 351 -31.82 28.31 -46.76
C ILE A 351 -33.11 28.88 -46.17
N LYS A 352 -33.10 29.34 -44.91
CA LYS A 352 -34.27 29.92 -44.26
C LYS A 352 -34.69 31.27 -44.85
N THR A 353 -33.74 32.11 -45.28
CA THR A 353 -34.10 33.37 -45.97
C THR A 353 -34.73 33.08 -47.33
N LEU A 354 -34.13 32.17 -48.12
CA LEU A 354 -34.69 31.74 -49.42
C LEU A 354 -36.06 31.05 -49.28
N GLN A 355 -36.30 30.30 -48.21
CA GLN A 355 -37.61 29.70 -47.92
C GLN A 355 -38.68 30.76 -47.61
N ASN A 356 -38.33 31.82 -46.87
CA ASN A 356 -39.25 32.92 -46.61
C ASN A 356 -39.55 33.70 -47.91
N GLU A 357 -38.53 34.02 -48.71
CA GLU A 357 -38.70 34.67 -50.03
C GLU A 357 -39.59 33.83 -50.96
N TYR A 358 -39.40 32.51 -50.99
CA TYR A 358 -40.25 31.59 -51.77
C TYR A 358 -41.72 31.66 -51.34
N ASN A 359 -42.00 31.63 -50.02
CA ASN A 359 -43.37 31.74 -49.51
C ASN A 359 -44.00 33.09 -49.87
N GLU A 360 -43.24 34.20 -49.78
CA GLU A 360 -43.70 35.52 -50.21
C GLU A 360 -44.04 35.56 -51.72
N TYR A 361 -43.31 34.81 -52.57
CA TYR A 361 -43.66 34.69 -53.99
C TYR A 361 -44.90 33.81 -54.22
N GLU A 362 -45.12 32.75 -53.44
CA GLU A 362 -46.28 31.87 -53.52
C GLU A 362 -47.58 32.61 -53.12
N ASP A 363 -47.57 33.35 -52.01
CA ASP A 363 -48.69 34.21 -51.57
C ASP A 363 -49.01 35.29 -52.61
N ASN A 364 -47.98 35.88 -53.23
CA ASN A 364 -48.16 36.86 -54.29
C ASN A 364 -48.79 36.24 -55.55
N LEU A 365 -48.37 35.03 -55.96
CA LEU A 365 -48.93 34.34 -57.12
C LEU A 365 -50.43 34.08 -56.93
N PHE A 366 -50.81 33.51 -55.78
CA PHE A 366 -52.20 33.23 -55.42
C PHE A 366 -53.07 34.50 -55.47
N SER A 367 -52.55 35.65 -55.02
CA SER A 367 -53.25 36.94 -55.12
C SER A 367 -53.50 37.41 -56.56
N LYS A 368 -52.66 37.03 -57.53
CA LYS A 368 -52.80 37.38 -58.95
C LYS A 368 -53.75 36.46 -59.69
N GLU A 369 -53.76 35.17 -59.35
CA GLU A 369 -54.68 34.19 -59.94
C GLU A 369 -56.13 34.55 -59.59
N LEU A 370 -56.41 34.88 -58.33
CA LEU A 370 -57.74 35.34 -57.89
C LEU A 370 -58.22 36.59 -58.66
N ALA A 371 -57.31 37.50 -58.98
CA ALA A 371 -57.63 38.72 -59.74
C ALA A 371 -57.91 38.46 -61.23
N LEU A 372 -57.27 37.46 -61.83
CA LEU A 372 -57.52 37.03 -63.21
C LEU A 372 -58.90 36.39 -63.36
N GLU A 373 -59.32 35.57 -62.38
CA GLU A 373 -60.61 34.88 -62.42
C GLU A 373 -61.78 35.88 -62.45
N VAL A 374 -61.75 36.91 -61.58
CA VAL A 374 -62.72 38.03 -61.54
C VAL A 374 -62.74 38.85 -62.84
N LEU A 375 -61.61 38.97 -63.56
CA LEU A 375 -61.56 39.66 -64.85
C LEU A 375 -62.14 38.81 -65.98
N SER A 376 -61.97 37.48 -65.93
CA SER A 376 -62.53 36.55 -66.90
C SER A 376 -64.06 36.53 -66.88
N GLU A 377 -64.66 36.63 -65.69
CA GLU A 377 -66.11 36.63 -65.51
C GLU A 377 -66.77 37.91 -66.06
N LYS A 378 -66.08 39.05 -65.96
CA LYS A 378 -66.52 40.31 -66.60
C LYS A 378 -66.40 40.27 -68.12
N TYR A 379 -65.41 39.55 -68.66
CA TYR A 379 -65.23 39.42 -70.10
C TYR A 379 -66.36 38.61 -70.75
N THR A 380 -66.84 37.54 -70.11
CA THR A 380 -67.92 36.70 -70.65
C THR A 380 -69.29 37.39 -70.68
N GLN A 381 -69.52 38.41 -69.84
CA GLN A 381 -70.77 39.18 -69.80
C GLN A 381 -70.90 40.22 -70.94
N LEU A 382 -69.81 40.59 -71.62
CA LEU A 382 -69.79 41.70 -72.60
C LEU A 382 -69.97 41.27 -74.07
N VAL A 383 -70.06 39.98 -74.37
CA VAL A 383 -70.07 39.44 -75.75
C VAL A 383 -71.49 39.01 -76.20
N GLY A 384 -72.53 39.50 -75.52
CA GLY A 384 -73.89 38.95 -75.58
C GLY A 384 -74.93 39.65 -76.48
N GLU A 385 -74.62 40.76 -77.18
CA GLU A 385 -75.65 41.57 -77.87
C GLU A 385 -75.41 41.84 -79.37
N ALA A 386 -76.47 41.51 -80.14
CA ALA A 386 -76.87 42.03 -81.46
C ALA A 386 -76.07 41.70 -82.74
N LEU A 387 -76.76 41.09 -83.72
CA LEU A 387 -76.60 41.34 -85.16
C LEU A 387 -77.79 40.77 -85.97
N CYS A 388 -78.32 41.56 -86.91
CA CYS A 388 -79.11 41.07 -88.05
C CYS A 388 -79.11 42.07 -89.22
N ASP A 389 -79.08 41.53 -90.44
CA ASP A 389 -79.70 42.06 -91.66
C ASP A 389 -79.15 43.33 -92.34
N GLU A 390 -77.83 43.39 -92.51
CA GLU A 390 -77.21 43.83 -93.78
C GLU A 390 -76.66 42.60 -94.53
N LEU A 391 -77.37 41.46 -94.44
CA LEU A 391 -76.78 40.13 -94.52
C LEU A 391 -76.23 39.74 -95.90
N ASP A 392 -76.92 40.06 -97.00
CA ASP A 392 -76.60 39.44 -98.31
C ASP A 392 -75.43 40.08 -99.08
N ASP A 393 -75.18 41.38 -98.90
CA ASP A 393 -73.94 42.02 -99.40
C ASP A 393 -72.78 41.83 -98.42
N LYS A 394 -73.08 41.77 -97.10
CA LYS A 394 -72.11 41.27 -96.13
C LYS A 394 -71.71 39.84 -96.46
N LEU A 395 -72.58 38.92 -96.85
CA LEU A 395 -72.23 37.53 -97.14
C LEU A 395 -71.18 37.33 -98.25
N ARG A 396 -70.90 38.33 -99.10
CA ARG A 396 -69.78 38.29 -100.06
C ARG A 396 -68.48 38.83 -99.48
N ASP A 397 -68.54 39.95 -98.77
CA ASP A 397 -67.39 40.48 -98.02
C ASP A 397 -67.02 39.60 -96.82
N GLU A 398 -68.00 38.93 -96.23
CA GLU A 398 -67.90 37.84 -95.26
C GLU A 398 -67.49 36.55 -95.95
N GLY A 399 -67.82 36.29 -97.23
CA GLY A 399 -67.18 35.22 -97.97
C GLY A 399 -65.66 35.42 -98.05
N ILE A 400 -65.21 36.63 -98.39
CA ILE A 400 -63.79 36.99 -98.48
C ILE A 400 -63.15 37.11 -97.08
N LYS A 401 -63.86 37.65 -96.08
CA LYS A 401 -63.40 37.62 -94.68
C LYS A 401 -63.33 36.19 -94.18
N ILE A 402 -64.33 35.34 -94.37
CA ILE A 402 -64.30 33.92 -93.98
C ILE A 402 -63.19 33.17 -94.72
N GLU A 403 -62.88 33.45 -95.98
CA GLU A 403 -61.69 32.87 -96.63
C GLU A 403 -60.38 33.36 -96.01
N LYS A 404 -60.31 34.64 -95.63
CA LYS A 404 -59.17 35.24 -94.92
C LYS A 404 -59.07 34.74 -93.47
N ASP A 405 -60.17 34.61 -92.76
CA ASP A 405 -60.31 34.08 -91.40
C ASP A 405 -60.05 32.57 -91.43
N ILE A 406 -60.40 31.83 -92.49
CA ILE A 406 -59.96 30.44 -92.68
C ILE A 406 -58.46 30.37 -92.94
N SER A 407 -57.87 31.36 -93.63
CA SER A 407 -56.41 31.48 -93.77
C SER A 407 -55.74 31.82 -92.43
N ASP A 408 -56.30 32.76 -91.67
CA ASP A 408 -55.78 33.23 -90.40
C ASP A 408 -56.00 32.18 -89.30
N PHE A 409 -57.14 31.50 -89.23
CA PHE A 409 -57.36 30.28 -88.45
C PHE A 409 -56.45 29.12 -88.91
N LYS A 410 -56.09 28.98 -90.19
CA LYS A 410 -55.06 28.01 -90.61
C LYS A 410 -53.68 28.39 -90.09
N ASN A 411 -53.35 29.69 -90.07
CA ASN A 411 -52.11 30.22 -89.52
C ASN A 411 -52.09 30.06 -87.98
N GLU A 412 -53.20 30.33 -87.30
CA GLU A 412 -53.39 30.08 -85.86
C GLU A 412 -53.33 28.59 -85.53
N ILE A 413 -54.01 27.72 -86.29
CA ILE A 413 -53.85 26.26 -86.16
C ILE A 413 -52.40 25.84 -86.44
N GLY A 414 -51.68 26.54 -87.32
CA GLY A 414 -50.24 26.41 -87.52
C GLY A 414 -49.44 26.79 -86.28
N ASN A 415 -49.75 27.94 -85.67
CA ASN A 415 -49.15 28.46 -84.45
C ASN A 415 -49.46 27.57 -83.24
N TYR A 416 -50.69 27.10 -83.07
CA TYR A 416 -51.07 26.11 -82.06
C TYR A 416 -50.39 24.76 -82.31
N LYS A 417 -50.26 24.28 -83.56
CA LYS A 417 -49.47 23.08 -83.87
C LYS A 417 -47.97 23.26 -83.57
N PHE A 418 -47.45 24.48 -83.73
CA PHE A 418 -46.07 24.84 -83.38
C PHE A 418 -45.88 24.93 -81.85
N GLN A 419 -46.78 25.59 -81.13
CA GLN A 419 -46.83 25.62 -79.67
C GLN A 419 -47.00 24.22 -79.08
N ILE A 420 -47.90 23.39 -79.61
CA ILE A 420 -48.04 21.97 -79.23
C ILE A 420 -46.74 21.19 -79.51
N ARG A 421 -45.97 21.53 -80.54
CA ARG A 421 -44.66 20.92 -80.81
C ARG A 421 -43.60 21.37 -79.80
N ILE A 422 -43.61 22.64 -79.40
CA ILE A 422 -42.76 23.17 -78.32
C ILE A 422 -43.15 22.50 -77.00
N LEU A 423 -44.41 22.59 -76.57
CA LEU A 423 -44.92 21.94 -75.36
C LEU A 423 -44.65 20.43 -75.33
N LYS A 424 -44.70 19.72 -76.46
CA LYS A 424 -44.29 18.30 -76.54
C LYS A 424 -42.79 18.10 -76.35
N LYS A 425 -41.95 19.01 -76.84
CA LYS A 425 -40.51 19.00 -76.60
C LYS A 425 -40.24 19.28 -75.11
N ASP A 426 -40.86 20.32 -74.56
CA ASP A 426 -40.72 20.72 -73.16
C ASP A 426 -41.21 19.63 -72.21
N LEU A 427 -42.32 18.95 -72.54
CA LEU A 427 -42.78 17.76 -71.81
C LEU A 427 -41.75 16.62 -71.86
N VAL A 428 -41.09 16.37 -73.00
CA VAL A 428 -40.03 15.36 -73.08
C VAL A 428 -38.80 15.76 -72.26
N GLU A 429 -38.41 17.04 -72.27
CA GLU A 429 -37.31 17.58 -71.45
C GLU A 429 -37.63 17.51 -69.95
N LEU A 430 -38.84 17.92 -69.54
CA LEU A 430 -39.33 17.76 -68.17
C LEU A 430 -39.42 16.29 -67.75
N THR A 431 -39.86 15.39 -68.63
CA THR A 431 -39.88 13.95 -68.34
C THR A 431 -38.47 13.39 -68.18
N ALA A 432 -37.48 13.90 -68.94
CA ALA A 432 -36.08 13.54 -68.77
C ALA A 432 -35.53 14.02 -67.41
N ILE A 433 -35.78 15.28 -67.03
CA ILE A 433 -35.39 15.84 -65.72
C ILE A 433 -36.05 15.08 -64.57
N ILE A 434 -37.33 14.74 -64.67
CA ILE A 434 -38.04 13.92 -63.67
C ILE A 434 -37.40 12.52 -63.56
N ASN A 435 -36.99 11.92 -64.68
CA ASN A 435 -36.33 10.61 -64.66
C ASN A 435 -34.89 10.68 -64.16
N GLU A 436 -34.21 11.81 -64.30
CA GLU A 436 -32.89 12.08 -63.71
C GLU A 436 -33.01 12.26 -62.19
N GLY A 437 -33.91 13.13 -61.73
CA GLY A 437 -34.20 13.31 -60.30
C GLY A 437 -34.71 12.03 -59.60
N LYS A 438 -35.43 11.15 -60.32
CA LYS A 438 -35.76 9.80 -59.81
C LYS A 438 -34.52 8.93 -59.62
N LYS A 439 -33.57 8.91 -60.56
CA LYS A 439 -32.31 8.17 -60.40
C LYS A 439 -31.49 8.73 -59.24
N GLU A 440 -31.42 10.05 -59.11
CA GLU A 440 -30.75 10.68 -57.96
C GLU A 440 -31.41 10.27 -56.65
N LEU A 441 -32.75 10.32 -56.56
CA LEU A 441 -33.51 9.85 -55.41
C LEU A 441 -33.22 8.37 -55.09
N ASP A 442 -33.23 7.49 -56.10
CA ASP A 442 -32.92 6.07 -55.92
C ASP A 442 -31.48 5.89 -55.38
N THR A 443 -30.48 6.60 -55.92
CA THR A 443 -29.10 6.54 -55.38
C THR A 443 -28.99 7.09 -53.96
N LEU A 444 -29.75 8.12 -53.60
CA LEU A 444 -29.80 8.66 -52.23
C LEU A 444 -30.51 7.69 -51.27
N VAL A 445 -31.51 6.93 -51.74
CA VAL A 445 -32.16 5.85 -50.98
C VAL A 445 -31.20 4.67 -50.78
N GLU A 446 -30.42 4.29 -51.79
CA GLU A 446 -29.35 3.30 -51.65
C GLU A 446 -28.26 3.77 -50.67
N GLN A 447 -27.80 5.02 -50.76
CA GLN A 447 -26.86 5.58 -49.80
C GLN A 447 -27.45 5.63 -48.38
N GLY A 448 -28.72 6.01 -48.23
CA GLY A 448 -29.42 6.05 -46.95
C GLY A 448 -29.62 4.67 -46.32
N THR A 449 -29.88 3.62 -47.12
CA THR A 449 -29.95 2.24 -46.65
C THR A 449 -28.57 1.68 -46.29
N ASN A 450 -27.53 1.99 -47.08
CA ASN A 450 -26.14 1.65 -46.75
C ASN A 450 -25.67 2.31 -45.44
N LEU A 451 -25.98 3.60 -45.22
CA LEU A 451 -25.69 4.29 -43.95
C LEU A 451 -26.45 3.68 -42.78
N LYS A 452 -27.72 3.29 -42.96
CA LYS A 452 -28.48 2.54 -41.95
C LYS A 452 -27.81 1.19 -41.62
N LEU A 453 -27.35 0.45 -42.63
CA LEU A 453 -26.60 -0.80 -42.43
C LEU A 453 -25.32 -0.56 -41.61
N VAL A 454 -24.50 0.41 -42.01
CA VAL A 454 -23.28 0.80 -41.26
C VAL A 454 -23.60 1.17 -39.82
N LEU A 455 -24.67 1.94 -39.56
CA LEU A 455 -25.12 2.26 -38.20
C LEU A 455 -25.58 1.03 -37.42
N THR A 456 -26.28 0.07 -38.04
CA THR A 456 -26.66 -1.18 -37.35
C THR A 456 -25.45 -2.07 -37.06
N CYS A 457 -24.47 -2.13 -37.95
CA CYS A 457 -23.20 -2.82 -37.71
C CYS A 457 -22.39 -2.14 -36.61
N GLY A 458 -22.29 -0.81 -36.61
CA GLY A 458 -21.67 -0.04 -35.53
C GLY A 458 -22.33 -0.28 -34.18
N LYS A 459 -23.66 -0.30 -34.11
CA LYS A 459 -24.41 -0.66 -32.89
C LYS A 459 -24.14 -2.10 -32.43
N LYS A 460 -24.02 -3.06 -33.36
CA LYS A 460 -23.63 -4.44 -33.02
C LYS A 460 -22.23 -4.47 -32.42
N VAL A 461 -21.23 -3.87 -33.07
CA VAL A 461 -19.84 -3.81 -32.57
C VAL A 461 -19.76 -3.12 -31.21
N VAL A 462 -20.51 -2.04 -30.98
CA VAL A 462 -20.61 -1.40 -29.65
C VAL A 462 -21.20 -2.36 -28.63
N ASN A 463 -22.30 -3.05 -28.95
CA ASN A 463 -22.89 -4.04 -28.06
C ASN A 463 -21.91 -5.19 -27.75
N ASP A 464 -21.28 -5.77 -28.77
CA ASP A 464 -20.29 -6.85 -28.64
C ASP A 464 -19.12 -6.42 -27.72
N VAL A 465 -18.57 -5.20 -27.92
CA VAL A 465 -17.51 -4.63 -27.05
C VAL A 465 -18.01 -4.37 -25.62
N THR A 466 -19.28 -3.97 -25.44
CA THR A 466 -19.84 -3.84 -24.08
C THR A 466 -20.11 -5.18 -23.41
N GLU A 467 -20.51 -6.21 -24.14
CA GLU A 467 -20.64 -7.58 -23.64
C GLU A 467 -19.25 -8.15 -23.25
N GLU A 468 -18.22 -7.92 -24.07
CA GLU A 468 -16.83 -8.26 -23.74
C GLU A 468 -16.32 -7.50 -22.51
N TYR A 469 -16.54 -6.18 -22.42
CA TYR A 469 -16.17 -5.37 -21.26
C TYR A 469 -16.85 -5.86 -19.98
N ASN A 470 -18.16 -6.15 -20.04
CA ASN A 470 -18.91 -6.69 -18.91
C ASN A 470 -18.39 -8.08 -18.52
N GLY A 471 -18.05 -8.94 -19.49
CA GLY A 471 -17.38 -10.21 -19.26
C GLY A 471 -16.04 -10.04 -18.54
N LYS A 472 -15.19 -9.13 -19.00
CA LYS A 472 -13.90 -8.81 -18.37
C LYS A 472 -14.05 -8.19 -16.97
N LEU A 473 -15.12 -7.43 -16.73
CA LEU A 473 -15.44 -6.91 -15.41
C LEU A 473 -15.89 -8.02 -14.45
N ILE A 474 -16.67 -8.99 -14.93
CA ILE A 474 -17.03 -10.20 -14.16
C ILE A 474 -15.78 -11.03 -13.88
N ASP A 475 -14.94 -11.32 -14.89
CA ASP A 475 -13.65 -12.02 -14.74
C ASP A 475 -12.80 -11.33 -13.65
N LEU A 476 -12.64 -10.00 -13.73
CA LEU A 476 -11.89 -9.21 -12.76
C LEU A 476 -12.48 -9.30 -11.34
N ASN A 477 -13.80 -9.29 -11.20
CA ASN A 477 -14.46 -9.43 -9.90
C ASN A 477 -14.33 -10.84 -9.32
N VAL A 478 -14.39 -11.88 -10.16
CA VAL A 478 -14.10 -13.27 -9.77
C VAL A 478 -12.64 -13.42 -9.32
N VAL A 479 -11.68 -12.86 -10.06
CA VAL A 479 -10.25 -12.86 -9.69
C VAL A 479 -10.01 -12.07 -8.40
N LYS A 480 -10.66 -10.92 -8.21
CA LYS A 480 -10.59 -10.17 -6.93
C LYS A 480 -11.15 -10.99 -5.76
N MET A 481 -12.26 -11.69 -5.94
CA MET A 481 -12.83 -12.58 -4.93
C MET A 481 -11.88 -13.74 -4.61
N GLN A 482 -11.33 -14.40 -5.63
CA GLN A 482 -10.33 -15.46 -5.46
C GLN A 482 -9.06 -14.96 -4.76
N ALA A 483 -8.56 -13.76 -5.10
CA ALA A 483 -7.43 -13.14 -4.43
C ALA A 483 -7.74 -12.79 -2.97
N SER A 484 -8.97 -12.36 -2.67
CA SER A 484 -9.43 -12.11 -1.29
C SER A 484 -9.48 -13.41 -0.47
N LEU A 485 -10.04 -14.49 -1.04
CA LEU A 485 -10.08 -15.81 -0.41
C LEU A 485 -8.68 -16.40 -0.21
N ALA A 486 -7.79 -16.25 -1.20
CA ALA A 486 -6.39 -16.65 -1.08
C ALA A 486 -5.65 -15.85 -0.01
N LYS A 487 -5.92 -14.53 0.10
CA LYS A 487 -5.36 -13.68 1.17
C LYS A 487 -5.86 -14.09 2.55
N GLU A 488 -7.16 -14.39 2.69
CA GLU A 488 -7.74 -14.85 3.96
C GLU A 488 -7.17 -16.22 4.36
N ASN A 489 -7.06 -17.17 3.42
CA ASN A 489 -6.43 -18.47 3.67
C ASN A 489 -4.94 -18.34 4.01
N ASN A 490 -4.21 -17.46 3.33
CA ASN A 490 -2.80 -17.20 3.66
C ASN A 490 -2.67 -16.57 5.05
N GLN A 491 -3.59 -15.69 5.45
CA GLN A 491 -3.62 -15.12 6.80
C GLN A 491 -3.99 -16.17 7.87
N LYS A 492 -4.88 -17.11 7.57
CA LYS A 492 -5.17 -18.29 8.42
C LYS A 492 -3.93 -19.17 8.59
N LEU A 493 -3.28 -19.56 7.48
CA LEU A 493 -2.03 -20.34 7.49
C LEU A 493 -0.90 -19.60 8.22
N GLN A 494 -0.77 -18.28 8.05
CA GLN A 494 0.22 -17.46 8.76
C GLN A 494 -0.06 -17.42 10.27
N ASN A 495 -1.33 -17.37 10.68
CA ASN A 495 -1.71 -17.46 12.09
C ASN A 495 -1.41 -18.86 12.65
N GLU A 496 -1.72 -19.93 11.92
CA GLU A 496 -1.41 -21.32 12.29
C GLU A 496 0.11 -21.54 12.41
N LEU A 497 0.90 -21.10 11.42
CA LEU A 497 2.37 -21.14 11.47
C LEU A 497 2.92 -20.33 12.66
N CYS A 498 2.39 -19.15 12.93
CA CYS A 498 2.76 -18.33 14.10
C CYS A 498 2.42 -19.05 15.43
N MET A 499 1.31 -19.77 15.49
CA MET A 499 0.94 -20.58 16.66
C MET A 499 1.84 -21.82 16.81
N LEU A 500 2.15 -22.51 15.72
CA LEU A 500 3.10 -23.64 15.71
C LEU A 500 4.52 -23.21 16.05
N GLU A 501 4.97 -22.04 15.58
CA GLU A 501 6.29 -21.50 15.90
C GLU A 501 6.38 -21.06 17.37
N LYS A 502 5.32 -20.46 17.93
CA LYS A 502 5.21 -20.25 19.38
C LYS A 502 5.26 -21.57 20.16
N GLN A 503 4.53 -22.59 19.72
CA GLN A 503 4.56 -23.92 20.35
C GLN A 503 5.97 -24.55 20.26
N ARG A 504 6.64 -24.45 19.11
CA ARG A 504 8.03 -24.91 18.93
C ARG A 504 8.96 -24.20 19.91
N ILE A 505 8.91 -22.87 19.99
CA ILE A 505 9.75 -22.09 20.91
C ILE A 505 9.48 -22.45 22.37
N ILE A 506 8.22 -22.66 22.76
CA ILE A 506 7.85 -23.09 24.12
C ILE A 506 8.42 -24.48 24.42
N LEU A 507 8.30 -25.43 23.48
CA LEU A 507 8.85 -26.79 23.63
C LEU A 507 10.39 -26.77 23.66
N ASP A 508 11.05 -26.05 22.76
CA ASP A 508 12.50 -25.89 22.72
C ASP A 508 13.02 -25.27 24.01
N THR A 509 12.35 -24.23 24.52
CA THR A 509 12.70 -23.58 25.80
C THR A 509 12.54 -24.56 26.96
N GLY A 510 11.40 -25.25 27.08
CA GLY A 510 11.18 -26.25 28.14
C GLY A 510 12.15 -27.43 28.06
N MET A 511 12.53 -27.85 26.85
CA MET A 511 13.57 -28.87 26.64
C MET A 511 14.97 -28.37 27.02
N GLN A 512 15.30 -27.10 26.76
CA GLN A 512 16.55 -26.48 27.19
C GLN A 512 16.60 -26.34 28.72
N GLU A 513 15.54 -25.83 29.34
CA GLU A 513 15.40 -25.75 30.80
C GLU A 513 15.57 -27.13 31.45
N ARG A 514 14.86 -28.14 30.95
CA ARG A 514 14.97 -29.52 31.47
C ARG A 514 16.36 -30.11 31.26
N ASN A 515 17.02 -29.83 30.14
CA ASN A 515 18.41 -30.25 29.91
C ASN A 515 19.40 -29.54 30.86
N CYS A 516 19.20 -28.26 31.16
CA CYS A 516 20.00 -27.52 32.13
C CYS A 516 19.77 -28.05 33.56
N GLU A 517 18.53 -28.36 33.94
CA GLU A 517 18.20 -28.99 35.22
C GLU A 517 18.86 -30.38 35.35
N ILE A 518 18.76 -31.23 34.32
CA ILE A 518 19.41 -32.56 34.29
C ILE A 518 20.94 -32.43 34.38
N LYS A 519 21.55 -31.45 33.69
CA LYS A 519 22.98 -31.16 33.82
C LYS A 519 23.34 -30.75 35.25
N SER A 520 22.61 -29.81 35.84
CA SER A 520 22.83 -29.37 37.23
C SER A 520 22.71 -30.52 38.23
N GLN A 521 21.70 -31.39 38.10
CA GLN A 521 21.53 -32.57 38.94
C GLN A 521 22.66 -33.60 38.73
N LYS A 522 23.11 -33.79 37.48
CA LYS A 522 24.25 -34.65 37.17
C LYS A 522 25.54 -34.13 37.79
N ASP A 523 25.78 -32.83 37.73
CA ASP A 523 26.98 -32.19 38.28
C ASP A 523 26.97 -32.20 39.81
N GLU A 524 25.80 -31.99 40.45
CA GLU A 524 25.61 -32.20 41.88
C GLU A 524 25.93 -33.64 42.29
N MET A 525 25.45 -34.64 41.53
CA MET A 525 25.76 -36.05 41.75
C MET A 525 27.24 -36.38 41.54
N LEU A 526 27.91 -35.75 40.57
CA LEU A 526 29.36 -35.88 40.37
C LEU A 526 30.16 -35.27 41.53
N MET A 527 29.73 -34.12 42.06
CA MET A 527 30.33 -33.50 43.24
C MET A 527 30.12 -34.34 44.50
N LYS A 528 28.92 -34.89 44.72
CA LYS A 528 28.66 -35.87 45.80
C LYS A 528 29.53 -37.12 45.67
N LYS A 529 29.65 -37.68 44.45
CA LYS A 529 30.54 -38.81 44.16
C LYS A 529 32.00 -38.48 44.47
N LYS A 530 32.46 -37.27 44.13
CA LYS A 530 33.83 -36.81 44.44
C LYS A 530 34.04 -36.70 45.96
N GLY A 531 33.12 -36.05 46.67
CA GLY A 531 33.15 -35.96 48.15
C GLY A 531 33.24 -37.33 48.82
N LEU A 532 32.40 -38.29 48.41
CA LEU A 532 32.44 -39.67 48.92
C LEU A 532 33.75 -40.40 48.57
N LEU A 533 34.38 -40.12 47.43
CA LEU A 533 35.70 -40.67 47.08
C LEU A 533 36.82 -40.07 47.94
N ASP A 534 36.74 -38.77 48.22
CA ASP A 534 37.69 -38.05 49.07
C ASP A 534 37.55 -38.52 50.53
N GLU A 535 36.33 -38.62 51.07
CA GLU A 535 36.02 -39.24 52.38
C GLU A 535 36.54 -40.68 52.47
N ARG A 536 36.28 -41.51 51.46
CA ARG A 536 36.82 -42.88 51.38
C ARG A 536 38.35 -42.88 51.41
N SER A 537 39.01 -41.90 50.79
CA SER A 537 40.47 -41.76 50.82
C SER A 537 40.99 -41.39 52.21
N VAL A 538 40.28 -40.52 52.93
CA VAL A 538 40.61 -40.12 54.31
C VAL A 538 40.38 -41.30 55.27
N LEU A 539 39.25 -41.99 55.17
CA LEU A 539 38.98 -43.21 55.94
C LEU A 539 40.05 -44.29 55.68
N LYS A 540 40.48 -44.47 54.43
CA LYS A 540 41.57 -45.40 54.10
C LYS A 540 42.88 -45.00 54.78
N LYS A 541 43.27 -43.71 54.73
CA LYS A 541 44.46 -43.20 55.43
C LYS A 541 44.37 -43.40 56.95
N ASN A 542 43.20 -43.16 57.54
CA ASN A 542 42.96 -43.37 58.97
C ASN A 542 43.10 -44.86 59.34
N ILE A 543 42.54 -45.77 58.53
CA ILE A 543 42.71 -47.22 58.68
C ILE A 543 44.19 -47.62 58.55
N GLU A 544 44.92 -47.08 57.57
CA GLU A 544 46.36 -47.30 57.40
C GLU A 544 47.15 -46.80 58.63
N GLN A 545 46.82 -45.63 59.18
CA GLN A 545 47.43 -45.08 60.39
C GLN A 545 47.14 -45.93 61.65
N VAL A 546 45.90 -46.39 61.83
CA VAL A 546 45.51 -47.30 62.91
C VAL A 546 46.24 -48.64 62.77
N ASN A 547 46.33 -49.19 61.57
CA ASN A 547 47.09 -50.42 61.31
C ASN A 547 48.60 -50.25 61.58
N LEU A 548 49.19 -49.10 61.24
CA LEU A 548 50.57 -48.78 61.62
C LEU A 548 50.72 -48.68 63.13
N ARG A 549 49.76 -48.08 63.84
CA ARG A 549 49.77 -47.99 65.30
C ARG A 549 49.63 -49.36 65.97
N ILE A 550 48.76 -50.24 65.45
CA ILE A 550 48.64 -51.63 65.90
C ILE A 550 49.97 -52.36 65.68
N LYS A 551 50.58 -52.27 64.49
CA LYS A 551 51.90 -52.87 64.20
C LYS A 551 53.01 -52.33 65.12
N GLN A 552 53.00 -51.04 65.47
CA GLN A 552 53.93 -50.48 66.45
C GLN A 552 53.72 -51.07 67.85
N ILE A 553 52.48 -51.23 68.29
CA ILE A 553 52.15 -51.82 69.60
C ILE A 553 52.52 -53.31 69.62
N GLN A 554 52.22 -54.06 68.56
CA GLN A 554 52.64 -55.45 68.39
C GLN A 554 54.16 -55.59 68.44
N LYS A 555 54.91 -54.80 67.67
CA LYS A 555 56.39 -54.81 67.73
C LYS A 555 56.94 -54.40 69.09
N ARG A 556 56.34 -53.41 69.76
CA ARG A 556 56.74 -53.06 71.14
C ARG A 556 56.46 -54.21 72.11
N PHE A 557 55.35 -54.92 71.96
CA PHE A 557 55.05 -56.10 72.76
C PHE A 557 56.04 -57.23 72.47
N GLU A 558 56.31 -57.55 71.20
CA GLU A 558 57.33 -58.53 70.78
C GLU A 558 58.71 -58.20 71.37
N ILE A 559 59.19 -56.96 71.21
CA ILE A 559 60.47 -56.50 71.78
C ILE A 559 60.47 -56.62 73.31
N THR A 560 59.39 -56.24 74.00
CA THR A 560 59.29 -56.43 75.46
C THR A 560 59.35 -57.92 75.83
N MET A 561 58.64 -58.78 75.10
CA MET A 561 58.66 -60.23 75.33
C MET A 561 59.98 -60.91 74.92
N ASP A 562 60.78 -60.31 74.03
CA ASP A 562 62.14 -60.75 73.70
C ASP A 562 63.13 -60.28 74.78
N LEU A 563 62.99 -59.05 75.29
CA LEU A 563 63.80 -58.49 76.38
C LEU A 563 63.63 -59.22 77.71
N LEU A 564 62.45 -59.80 77.97
CA LEU A 564 62.24 -60.68 79.13
C LEU A 564 63.00 -62.01 79.02
N GLY A 565 63.51 -62.35 77.84
CA GLY A 565 64.28 -63.57 77.62
C GLY A 565 63.41 -64.83 77.41
N LYS A 566 64.10 -65.94 77.18
CA LYS A 566 63.52 -67.29 77.10
C LYS A 566 64.10 -68.15 78.21
N ASP A 567 63.35 -69.10 78.71
CA ASP A 567 63.84 -70.08 79.68
C ASP A 567 64.71 -71.16 79.01
N ASP A 568 65.27 -72.06 79.83
CA ASP A 568 66.10 -73.18 79.36
C ASP A 568 65.34 -74.20 78.48
N CYS A 569 64.00 -74.12 78.46
CA CYS A 569 63.10 -74.90 77.61
C CYS A 569 62.77 -74.19 76.29
N GLY A 570 63.14 -72.92 76.12
CA GLY A 570 62.87 -72.10 74.94
C GLY A 570 61.52 -71.36 74.95
N GLU A 571 60.74 -71.44 76.03
CA GLU A 571 59.51 -70.69 76.21
C GLU A 571 59.80 -69.23 76.62
N ARG A 572 58.90 -68.29 76.27
CA ARG A 572 59.08 -66.86 76.56
C ARG A 572 58.81 -66.59 78.04
N GLN A 573 59.78 -66.01 78.75
CA GLN A 573 59.60 -65.66 80.16
C GLN A 573 58.59 -64.51 80.30
N SER A 574 57.69 -64.63 81.28
CA SER A 574 56.65 -63.62 81.56
C SER A 574 57.01 -62.82 82.82
N VAL A 575 56.47 -61.60 82.98
CA VAL A 575 56.64 -60.80 84.22
C VAL A 575 56.20 -61.60 85.46
N SER A 576 55.21 -62.48 85.31
CA SER A 576 54.76 -63.39 86.37
C SER A 576 55.84 -64.41 86.78
N TYR A 577 56.64 -64.91 85.84
CA TYR A 577 57.74 -65.85 86.13
C TYR A 577 58.81 -65.18 87.02
N PHE A 578 59.24 -63.96 86.68
CA PHE A 578 60.18 -63.21 87.53
C PHE A 578 59.63 -62.90 88.92
N LYS A 579 58.32 -62.61 89.05
CA LYS A 579 57.69 -62.43 90.37
C LYS A 579 57.68 -63.73 91.20
N ILE A 580 57.44 -64.88 90.57
CA ILE A 580 57.49 -66.18 91.24
C ILE A 580 58.92 -66.51 91.67
N LYS A 581 59.92 -66.29 90.80
CA LYS A 581 61.33 -66.49 91.13
C LYS A 581 61.81 -65.58 92.26
N LEU A 582 61.48 -64.29 92.24
CA LEU A 582 61.77 -63.36 93.34
C LEU A 582 61.08 -63.77 94.65
N ALA A 583 59.88 -64.35 94.60
CA ALA A 583 59.21 -64.87 95.79
C ALA A 583 59.90 -66.13 96.34
N GLN A 584 60.42 -67.00 95.47
CA GLN A 584 61.22 -68.17 95.85
C GLN A 584 62.57 -67.76 96.46
N GLU A 585 63.31 -66.85 95.82
CA GLU A 585 64.58 -66.31 96.35
C GLU A 585 64.37 -65.59 97.69
N LYS A 586 63.27 -64.82 97.84
CA LYS A 586 62.90 -64.21 99.11
C LYS A 586 62.63 -65.25 100.21
N HIS A 587 61.95 -66.36 99.90
CA HIS A 587 61.71 -67.43 100.86
C HIS A 587 63.02 -68.11 101.29
N GLN A 588 63.93 -68.38 100.35
CA GLN A 588 65.25 -68.96 100.65
C GLN A 588 66.10 -68.03 101.53
N LEU A 589 66.07 -66.71 101.25
CA LEU A 589 66.73 -65.70 102.09
C LEU A 589 66.10 -65.59 103.48
N GLN A 590 64.79 -65.83 103.61
CA GLN A 590 64.10 -65.81 104.89
C GLN A 590 64.46 -67.04 105.74
N GLU A 591 64.50 -68.25 105.16
CA GLU A 591 65.01 -69.46 105.83
C GLU A 591 66.47 -69.26 106.29
N MET A 592 67.31 -68.63 105.46
CA MET A 592 68.69 -68.30 105.81
C MET A 592 68.79 -67.23 106.91
N GLY A 593 67.80 -66.35 107.02
CA GLY A 593 67.64 -65.37 108.10
C GLY A 593 67.29 -66.04 109.43
N ASP A 594 66.29 -66.91 109.43
CA ASP A 594 65.87 -67.68 110.62
C ASP A 594 67.04 -68.51 111.20
N ASP A 595 67.85 -69.13 110.32
CA ASP A 595 69.08 -69.87 110.67
C ASP A 595 70.20 -68.98 111.27
N LEU A 596 70.25 -67.70 110.90
CA LEU A 596 71.18 -66.72 111.48
C LEU A 596 70.64 -66.16 112.79
N GLU A 597 69.34 -65.94 112.92
CA GLU A 597 68.70 -65.47 114.15
C GLU A 597 68.78 -66.53 115.27
N ALA A 598 68.72 -67.82 114.93
CA ALA A 598 69.04 -68.93 115.83
C ALA A 598 70.50 -68.90 116.34
N LYS A 599 71.46 -68.40 115.54
CA LYS A 599 72.86 -68.20 115.96
C LYS A 599 73.01 -66.93 116.81
N ILE A 600 72.33 -65.84 116.46
CA ILE A 600 72.34 -64.57 117.21
C ILE A 600 71.88 -64.79 118.66
N ASN A 601 70.74 -65.46 118.84
CA ASN A 601 70.19 -65.82 120.17
C ASN A 601 71.17 -66.65 121.04
N LYS A 602 72.11 -67.37 120.41
CA LYS A 602 73.16 -68.11 121.13
C LYS A 602 74.29 -67.17 121.58
N THR A 603 74.73 -66.27 120.71
CA THR A 603 75.76 -65.26 121.02
C THR A 603 75.28 -64.19 122.01
N GLU A 604 73.99 -63.83 122.02
CA GLU A 604 73.45 -62.85 122.99
C GLU A 604 73.53 -63.34 124.45
N LYS A 605 73.35 -64.66 124.66
CA LYS A 605 73.55 -65.29 125.98
C LYS A 605 75.02 -65.28 126.41
N GLU A 606 75.95 -65.31 125.47
CA GLU A 606 77.39 -65.17 125.72
C GLU A 606 77.76 -63.69 125.99
N ILE A 607 77.06 -62.73 125.37
CA ILE A 607 77.24 -61.28 125.61
C ILE A 607 76.77 -60.86 127.01
N GLN A 608 75.63 -61.35 127.52
CA GLN A 608 75.18 -61.07 128.90
C GLN A 608 76.19 -61.51 129.99
N ALA A 609 77.01 -62.53 129.70
CA ALA A 609 78.11 -62.93 130.59
C ALA A 609 79.26 -61.91 130.59
N MET A 610 79.54 -61.27 129.44
CA MET A 610 80.57 -60.24 129.28
C MET A 610 80.13 -58.86 129.80
N GLU A 611 78.85 -58.49 129.71
CA GLU A 611 78.33 -57.23 130.26
C GLU A 611 78.53 -57.10 131.78
N ASN A 612 78.38 -58.22 132.52
CA ASN A 612 78.65 -58.23 133.96
C ASN A 612 80.11 -57.97 134.31
N THR A 613 81.06 -58.29 133.42
CA THR A 613 82.48 -57.94 133.57
C THR A 613 82.75 -56.48 133.18
N LEU A 614 82.07 -55.99 132.14
CA LEU A 614 82.22 -54.61 131.65
C LEU A 614 81.74 -53.56 132.69
N ARG A 615 80.67 -53.85 133.44
CA ARG A 615 80.11 -52.94 134.47
C ARG A 615 81.11 -52.55 135.57
N VAL A 616 82.11 -53.40 135.86
CA VAL A 616 83.19 -53.09 136.83
C VAL A 616 84.22 -52.12 136.24
N VAL A 617 84.42 -52.14 134.92
CA VAL A 617 85.30 -51.23 134.19
C VAL A 617 84.63 -49.87 133.93
N SER A 618 83.31 -49.83 133.77
CA SER A 618 82.57 -48.57 133.58
C SER A 618 82.68 -47.62 134.77
N LEU A 619 82.66 -48.14 136.00
CA LEU A 619 82.75 -47.34 137.24
C LEU A 619 84.09 -46.60 137.40
N THR A 620 85.18 -47.09 136.80
CA THR A 620 86.48 -46.39 136.82
C THR A 620 86.63 -45.37 135.68
N ASN A 621 85.72 -45.36 134.71
CA ASN A 621 85.82 -44.54 133.50
C ASN A 621 84.92 -43.28 133.53
N GLU A 622 83.89 -43.23 134.39
CA GLU A 622 83.04 -42.03 134.53
C GLU A 622 83.79 -40.79 135.07
N ASN A 623 84.84 -40.99 135.88
CA ASN A 623 85.58 -39.90 136.52
C ASN A 623 86.45 -39.05 135.57
N TYR A 624 86.56 -39.44 134.29
CA TYR A 624 87.34 -38.69 133.28
C TYR A 624 86.50 -38.06 132.17
N LYS A 625 85.17 -38.27 132.14
CA LYS A 625 84.27 -37.67 131.15
C LYS A 625 83.52 -36.42 131.62
N THR A 626 83.68 -36.02 132.88
CA THR A 626 82.97 -34.88 133.50
C THR A 626 83.58 -33.49 133.20
N ASN A 627 84.42 -33.35 132.18
CA ASN A 627 84.99 -32.07 131.76
C ASN A 627 85.11 -31.94 130.21
N LEU A 628 84.01 -31.53 129.56
CA LEU A 628 83.87 -30.74 128.31
C LEU A 628 82.54 -31.11 127.60
N GLU A 629 81.78 -30.11 127.14
CA GLU A 629 80.34 -30.24 126.91
C GLU A 629 79.87 -29.60 125.57
N THR A 630 78.66 -30.00 125.12
CA THR A 630 77.71 -29.34 124.17
C THR A 630 77.76 -29.52 122.63
N VAL A 631 76.73 -30.25 122.15
CA VAL A 631 75.86 -30.08 120.95
C VAL A 631 76.41 -30.26 119.51
N ASP A 632 75.65 -31.05 118.73
CA ASP A 632 75.36 -30.80 117.30
C ASP A 632 73.89 -31.19 116.98
N LEU A 633 73.25 -30.54 116.00
CA LEU A 633 71.82 -30.63 115.67
C LEU A 633 71.54 -31.14 114.24
N ASP A 634 72.56 -31.50 113.45
CA ASP A 634 72.42 -31.96 112.07
C ASP A 634 72.36 -33.51 111.94
N GLY A 635 71.24 -34.09 112.37
CA GLY A 635 70.90 -35.50 112.08
C GLY A 635 70.38 -35.70 110.64
N PRO A 636 70.72 -36.80 109.95
CA PRO A 636 70.45 -36.97 108.51
C PRO A 636 68.95 -36.98 108.14
N GLU A 637 68.05 -37.26 109.08
CA GLU A 637 66.59 -37.26 108.83
C GLU A 637 66.01 -35.87 108.53
N MET A 638 66.61 -34.78 109.04
CA MET A 638 66.19 -33.42 108.65
C MET A 638 66.63 -33.04 107.23
N GLN A 639 67.70 -33.65 106.71
CA GLN A 639 68.17 -33.37 105.35
C GLN A 639 67.23 -33.96 104.28
N GLU A 640 66.56 -35.10 104.55
CA GLU A 640 65.52 -35.60 103.63
C GLU A 640 64.25 -34.74 103.67
N TYR A 641 63.86 -34.21 104.83
CA TYR A 641 62.72 -33.29 104.95
C TYR A 641 62.92 -32.04 104.08
N TYR A 642 64.08 -31.36 104.22
CA TYR A 642 64.41 -30.19 103.40
C TYR A 642 64.49 -30.50 101.90
N ASN A 643 64.97 -31.69 101.51
CA ASN A 643 65.05 -32.09 100.10
C ASN A 643 63.67 -32.39 99.46
N LEU A 644 62.70 -32.87 100.23
CA LEU A 644 61.32 -33.08 99.78
C LEU A 644 60.52 -31.77 99.75
N GLU A 645 60.72 -30.89 100.74
CA GLU A 645 60.14 -29.55 100.76
C GLU A 645 60.66 -28.72 99.56
N ALA A 646 61.96 -28.76 99.27
CA ALA A 646 62.56 -28.10 98.11
C ALA A 646 61.95 -28.55 96.78
N LYS A 647 61.77 -29.87 96.56
CA LYS A 647 61.15 -30.40 95.33
C LYS A 647 59.68 -30.00 95.19
N CYS A 648 58.93 -29.96 96.30
CA CYS A 648 57.56 -29.47 96.29
C CYS A 648 57.50 -27.96 95.94
N HIS A 649 58.44 -27.18 96.47
CA HIS A 649 58.59 -25.76 96.17
C HIS A 649 59.00 -25.49 94.71
N GLU A 650 59.85 -26.35 94.14
CA GLU A 650 60.31 -26.31 92.74
C GLU A 650 59.18 -26.62 91.76
N VAL A 651 58.39 -27.68 91.99
CA VAL A 651 57.22 -28.00 91.16
C VAL A 651 56.13 -26.92 91.29
N ASN A 652 55.94 -26.33 92.47
CA ASN A 652 55.02 -25.21 92.66
C ASN A 652 55.53 -23.93 91.98
N GLN A 653 56.84 -23.68 91.94
CA GLN A 653 57.44 -22.63 91.11
C GLN A 653 57.24 -22.90 89.62
N GLN A 654 57.40 -24.13 89.13
CA GLN A 654 57.13 -24.48 87.73
C GLN A 654 55.65 -24.32 87.37
N CYS A 655 54.71 -24.69 88.26
CA CYS A 655 53.28 -24.42 88.05
C CYS A 655 52.96 -22.91 88.04
N LYS A 656 53.61 -22.11 88.88
CA LYS A 656 53.50 -20.63 88.88
C LYS A 656 54.13 -20.01 87.64
N ALA A 657 55.26 -20.53 87.16
CA ALA A 657 55.87 -20.14 85.89
C ALA A 657 54.93 -20.47 84.72
N ASN A 658 54.45 -21.71 84.60
CA ASN A 658 53.51 -22.13 83.55
C ASN A 658 52.18 -21.36 83.58
N THR A 659 51.68 -20.93 84.76
CA THR A 659 50.49 -20.06 84.83
C THR A 659 50.80 -18.59 84.53
N SER A 660 51.99 -18.11 84.87
CA SER A 660 52.51 -16.82 84.40
C SER A 660 52.65 -16.81 82.88
N ASP A 661 53.25 -17.84 82.29
CA ASP A 661 53.44 -17.99 80.85
C ASP A 661 52.11 -18.19 80.11
N MET A 662 51.17 -18.97 80.66
CA MET A 662 49.82 -19.03 80.12
C MET A 662 49.09 -17.67 80.20
N ASN A 663 49.34 -16.87 81.24
CA ASN A 663 48.78 -15.52 81.32
C ASN A 663 49.49 -14.54 80.37
N ASN A 664 50.79 -14.66 80.16
CA ASN A 664 51.56 -13.91 79.16
C ASN A 664 51.06 -14.24 77.75
N ILE A 665 50.91 -15.52 77.41
CA ILE A 665 50.31 -15.97 76.14
C ILE A 665 48.86 -15.48 76.00
N LYS A 666 48.05 -15.46 77.07
CA LYS A 666 46.70 -14.85 77.02
C LYS A 666 46.75 -13.33 76.81
N VAL A 667 47.74 -12.63 77.36
CA VAL A 667 47.96 -11.20 77.12
C VAL A 667 48.46 -10.97 75.69
N GLU A 668 49.31 -11.83 75.14
CA GLU A 668 49.73 -11.79 73.73
C GLU A 668 48.58 -12.10 72.78
N ILE A 669 47.74 -13.09 73.06
CA ILE A 669 46.51 -13.37 72.31
C ILE A 669 45.59 -12.15 72.36
N LYS A 670 45.42 -11.50 73.52
CA LYS A 670 44.64 -10.25 73.62
C LYS A 670 45.28 -9.11 72.83
N LYS A 671 46.61 -8.95 72.85
CA LYS A 671 47.35 -7.97 72.04
C LYS A 671 47.18 -8.22 70.54
N LEU A 672 47.27 -9.48 70.10
CA LEU A 672 47.04 -9.90 68.72
C LEU A 672 45.57 -9.73 68.31
N GLN A 673 44.62 -10.00 69.20
CA GLN A 673 43.20 -9.71 68.97
C GLN A 673 42.94 -8.21 68.86
N SER A 674 43.52 -7.36 69.71
CA SER A 674 43.45 -5.91 69.53
C SER A 674 44.17 -5.44 68.26
N GLY A 675 45.26 -6.11 67.87
CA GLY A 675 45.94 -5.86 66.59
C GLY A 675 45.04 -6.20 65.40
N ILE A 676 44.37 -7.35 65.40
CA ILE A 676 43.38 -7.73 64.40
C ILE A 676 42.22 -6.74 64.38
N GLN A 677 41.73 -6.29 65.54
CA GLN A 677 40.69 -5.25 65.64
C GLN A 677 41.17 -3.92 65.04
N MET A 678 42.41 -3.51 65.29
CA MET A 678 43.01 -2.31 64.67
C MET A 678 43.17 -2.49 63.16
N TYR A 679 43.65 -3.65 62.67
CA TYR A 679 43.72 -3.91 61.24
C TYR A 679 42.34 -3.98 60.58
N GLN A 680 41.31 -4.48 61.25
CA GLN A 680 39.92 -4.44 60.78
C GLN A 680 39.40 -3.01 60.68
N ASN A 681 39.67 -2.16 61.69
CA ASN A 681 39.33 -0.75 61.65
C ASN A 681 40.09 -0.02 60.53
N CYS A 682 41.40 -0.25 60.37
CA CYS A 682 42.17 0.31 59.27
C CYS A 682 41.71 -0.21 57.90
N ILE A 683 41.23 -1.47 57.79
CA ILE A 683 40.59 -1.95 56.55
C ILE A 683 39.28 -1.21 56.28
N MET A 684 38.47 -0.91 57.30
CA MET A 684 37.26 -0.09 57.13
C MET A 684 37.60 1.36 56.75
N GLU A 685 38.56 1.99 57.42
CA GLU A 685 39.06 3.33 57.10
C GLU A 685 39.62 3.38 55.67
N MET A 686 40.44 2.41 55.27
CA MET A 686 40.95 2.27 53.90
C MET A 686 39.83 1.99 52.88
N GLN A 687 38.73 1.34 53.26
CA GLN A 687 37.55 1.16 52.40
C GLN A 687 36.72 2.44 52.27
N GLU A 688 36.61 3.26 53.31
CA GLU A 688 35.98 4.58 53.24
C GLU A 688 36.83 5.58 52.46
N GLU A 689 38.16 5.57 52.66
CA GLU A 689 39.10 6.30 51.82
C GLU A 689 39.04 5.81 50.37
N TRP A 690 38.97 4.51 50.12
CA TRP A 690 38.86 3.95 48.76
C TRP A 690 37.56 4.39 48.08
N LYS A 691 36.41 4.35 48.77
CA LYS A 691 35.13 4.90 48.24
C LYS A 691 35.21 6.41 47.99
N THR A 692 35.91 7.15 48.86
CA THR A 692 36.10 8.60 48.70
C THR A 692 37.01 8.90 47.50
N ARG A 693 38.07 8.11 47.30
CA ARG A 693 38.96 8.13 46.13
C ARG A 693 38.20 7.74 44.86
N GLU A 694 37.36 6.70 44.90
CA GLU A 694 36.50 6.28 43.79
C GLU A 694 35.53 7.40 43.38
N GLY A 695 34.91 8.08 44.34
CA GLY A 695 34.12 9.28 44.08
C GLY A 695 34.94 10.44 43.48
N GLN A 696 36.16 10.68 43.95
CA GLN A 696 37.09 11.65 43.36
C GLN A 696 37.49 11.27 41.93
N VAL A 697 37.72 9.99 41.65
CA VAL A 697 37.98 9.44 40.31
C VAL A 697 36.76 9.63 39.41
N GLU A 698 35.54 9.45 39.92
CA GLU A 698 34.31 9.69 39.13
C GLU A 698 34.14 11.18 38.79
N VAL A 699 34.52 12.09 39.70
CA VAL A 699 34.56 13.54 39.43
C VAL A 699 35.68 13.88 38.44
N LEU A 700 36.89 13.36 38.63
CA LEU A 700 38.04 13.58 37.74
C LEU A 700 37.78 13.04 36.34
N THR A 701 37.17 11.87 36.19
CA THR A 701 36.83 11.30 34.86
C THR A 701 35.76 12.14 34.15
N LYS A 702 34.75 12.65 34.88
CA LYS A 702 33.78 13.62 34.35
C LYS A 702 34.46 14.93 33.91
N ASP A 703 35.43 15.43 34.66
CA ASP A 703 36.18 16.64 34.31
C ASP A 703 37.21 16.41 33.20
N LEU A 704 37.84 15.23 33.15
CA LEU A 704 38.73 14.79 32.07
C LEU A 704 37.93 14.66 30.76
N ALA A 705 36.71 14.13 30.79
CA ALA A 705 35.80 14.14 29.65
C ALA A 705 35.42 15.57 29.21
N LYS A 706 35.13 16.49 30.15
CA LYS A 706 34.92 17.92 29.82
C LYS A 706 36.17 18.56 29.20
N LYS A 707 37.37 18.22 29.69
CA LYS A 707 38.65 18.73 29.20
C LYS A 707 39.00 18.13 27.82
N GLN A 708 38.73 16.85 27.58
CA GLN A 708 38.80 16.21 26.26
C GLN A 708 37.83 16.85 25.26
N LEU A 709 36.59 17.16 25.67
CA LEU A 709 35.65 17.91 24.81
C LEU A 709 36.16 19.34 24.52
N LYS A 710 36.77 20.03 25.48
CA LYS A 710 37.42 21.33 25.25
C LYS A 710 38.63 21.18 24.31
N LEU A 711 39.47 20.16 24.47
CA LEU A 711 40.62 19.85 23.63
C LEU A 711 40.17 19.48 22.20
N ALA A 712 39.10 18.71 22.03
CA ALA A 712 38.52 18.38 20.74
C ALA A 712 37.95 19.63 20.04
N ARG A 713 37.30 20.54 20.78
CA ARG A 713 36.86 21.85 20.26
C ARG A 713 38.05 22.72 19.85
N ALA A 714 39.06 22.87 20.71
CA ALA A 714 40.28 23.63 20.43
C ALA A 714 41.04 23.03 19.22
N SER A 715 41.17 21.71 19.14
CA SER A 715 41.79 21.00 18.02
C SER A 715 40.98 21.16 16.72
N LYS A 716 39.65 21.22 16.79
CA LYS A 716 38.78 21.50 15.63
C LYS A 716 38.89 22.95 15.17
N ILE A 717 39.11 23.91 16.08
CA ILE A 717 39.42 25.30 15.77
C ILE A 717 40.84 25.41 15.17
N MET A 718 41.84 24.76 15.77
CA MET A 718 43.22 24.74 15.29
C MET A 718 43.32 24.11 13.88
N LYS A 719 42.63 23.00 13.63
CA LYS A 719 42.51 22.42 12.29
C LYS A 719 41.82 23.39 11.31
N ARG A 720 40.81 24.15 11.76
CA ARG A 720 40.12 25.15 10.92
C ARG A 720 41.04 26.32 10.57
N LEU A 721 41.77 26.87 11.54
CA LEU A 721 42.77 27.91 11.34
C LEU A 721 43.91 27.42 10.43
N MET A 722 44.40 26.18 10.60
CA MET A 722 45.37 25.58 9.68
C MET A 722 44.80 25.41 8.26
N THR A 723 43.51 25.12 8.09
CA THR A 723 42.88 25.08 6.75
C THR A 723 42.65 26.48 6.17
N GLU A 724 42.32 27.48 6.99
CA GLU A 724 42.16 28.88 6.57
C GLU A 724 43.50 29.49 6.14
N VAL A 725 44.58 29.31 6.92
CA VAL A 725 45.96 29.64 6.53
C VAL A 725 46.41 28.84 5.29
N LYS A 726 45.89 27.63 5.07
CA LYS A 726 46.10 26.89 3.81
C LYS A 726 45.25 27.40 2.64
N ALA A 727 44.14 28.08 2.87
CA ALA A 727 43.24 28.62 1.85
C ALA A 727 43.56 30.08 1.41
N THR A 728 44.28 30.86 2.22
CA THR A 728 44.68 32.24 1.85
C THR A 728 45.59 32.26 0.60
N LYS A 729 45.34 33.23 -0.30
CA LYS A 729 46.08 33.42 -1.57
C LYS A 729 47.34 34.29 -1.42
N GLU A 730 48.00 34.23 -0.26
CA GLU A 730 49.26 34.94 -0.01
C GLU A 730 50.47 34.14 -0.51
N PRO A 731 51.58 34.81 -0.88
CA PRO A 731 52.74 34.14 -1.47
C PRO A 731 53.34 33.07 -0.55
N ILE A 732 53.78 31.98 -1.17
CA ILE A 732 54.16 30.70 -0.51
C ILE A 732 55.19 30.88 0.62
N SER A 733 56.07 31.88 0.52
CA SER A 733 57.06 32.22 1.55
C SER A 733 56.42 32.64 2.88
N LEU A 734 55.51 33.63 2.86
CA LEU A 734 54.77 34.10 4.04
C LEU A 734 53.94 32.99 4.68
N LYS A 735 53.30 32.17 3.84
CA LYS A 735 52.50 31.01 4.26
C LYS A 735 53.34 29.93 4.95
N LYS A 736 54.56 29.65 4.46
CA LYS A 736 55.54 28.79 5.15
C LYS A 736 56.00 29.41 6.46
N MET A 737 56.26 30.72 6.48
CA MET A 737 56.73 31.42 7.68
C MET A 737 55.66 31.43 8.78
N ALA A 738 54.40 31.70 8.46
CA ALA A 738 53.27 31.65 9.40
C ALA A 738 53.02 30.23 9.93
N LEU A 739 53.10 29.19 9.08
CA LEU A 739 53.02 27.80 9.55
C LEU A 739 54.21 27.43 10.45
N ARG A 740 55.41 27.92 10.15
CA ARG A 740 56.61 27.68 10.97
C ARG A 740 56.59 28.46 12.29
N ASP A 741 55.97 29.64 12.34
CA ASP A 741 55.73 30.41 13.57
C ASP A 741 54.66 29.73 14.45
N ILE A 742 53.57 29.22 13.86
CA ILE A 742 52.59 28.40 14.60
C ILE A 742 53.26 27.13 15.17
N GLU A 743 54.12 26.47 14.39
CA GLU A 743 54.87 25.29 14.82
C GLU A 743 55.91 25.62 15.91
N LEU A 744 56.65 26.74 15.77
CA LEU A 744 57.57 27.23 16.79
C LEU A 744 56.86 27.62 18.09
N ARG A 745 55.69 28.27 18.03
CA ARG A 745 54.90 28.58 19.23
C ARG A 745 54.36 27.33 19.90
N LEU A 746 53.92 26.32 19.14
CA LEU A 746 53.54 25.03 19.69
C LEU A 746 54.71 24.34 20.39
N GLU A 747 55.91 24.35 19.82
CA GLU A 747 57.10 23.78 20.48
C GLU A 747 57.58 24.62 21.69
N GLN A 748 57.41 25.95 21.65
CA GLN A 748 57.66 26.82 22.81
C GLN A 748 56.65 26.56 23.94
N GLU A 749 55.36 26.41 23.64
CA GLU A 749 54.33 26.06 24.62
C GLU A 749 54.53 24.64 25.18
N ARG A 750 54.93 23.68 24.34
CA ARG A 750 55.33 22.33 24.78
C ARG A 750 56.51 22.38 25.73
N ASN A 751 57.61 23.04 25.36
CA ASN A 751 58.77 23.20 26.24
C ASN A 751 58.40 23.93 27.54
N LYS A 752 57.58 24.99 27.49
CA LYS A 752 57.10 25.68 28.68
C LYS A 752 56.25 24.78 29.58
N SER A 753 55.36 23.98 29.00
CA SER A 753 54.54 23.00 29.75
C SER A 753 55.40 21.90 30.38
N VAL A 754 56.43 21.41 29.68
CA VAL A 754 57.35 20.39 30.22
C VAL A 754 58.19 20.98 31.37
N LEU A 755 58.72 22.21 31.21
CA LEU A 755 59.45 22.90 32.27
C LEU A 755 58.56 23.21 33.49
N GLN A 756 57.28 23.50 33.28
CA GLN A 756 56.35 23.76 34.36
C GLN A 756 55.94 22.47 35.10
N GLN A 757 55.74 21.35 34.39
CA GLN A 757 55.59 20.02 35.00
C GLN A 757 56.86 19.58 35.75
N LEU A 758 58.04 19.92 35.24
CA LEU A 758 59.31 19.65 35.91
C LEU A 758 59.48 20.50 37.18
N ALA A 759 59.02 21.75 37.18
CA ALA A 759 59.00 22.61 38.36
C ALA A 759 58.02 22.11 39.44
N GLU A 760 56.83 21.65 39.04
CA GLU A 760 55.86 21.00 39.94
C GLU A 760 56.42 19.68 40.51
N PHE A 761 57.11 18.87 39.69
CA PHE A 761 57.78 17.65 40.13
C PHE A 761 58.88 17.93 41.16
N VAL A 762 59.74 18.92 40.91
CA VAL A 762 60.80 19.36 41.84
C VAL A 762 60.21 19.86 43.16
N LYS A 763 59.10 20.61 43.12
CA LYS A 763 58.44 21.14 44.31
C LYS A 763 57.76 20.05 45.15
N ASN A 764 57.19 19.04 44.51
CA ASN A 764 56.44 17.97 45.19
C ASN A 764 57.36 16.85 45.72
N TYR A 765 58.58 16.70 45.19
CA TYR A 765 59.54 15.68 45.59
C TYR A 765 60.88 16.30 46.03
N TYR A 766 60.96 16.69 47.30
CA TYR A 766 62.13 17.37 47.89
C TYR A 766 63.46 16.63 47.68
N ASP A 767 63.46 15.29 47.66
CA ASP A 767 64.67 14.47 47.42
C ASP A 767 65.13 14.51 45.95
N ALA A 768 64.21 14.76 45.02
CA ALA A 768 64.51 14.88 43.59
C ALA A 768 64.98 16.30 43.21
N ALA A 769 64.65 17.31 44.01
CA ALA A 769 65.03 18.70 43.80
C ALA A 769 66.55 18.90 43.57
N PRO A 770 67.47 18.45 44.45
CA PRO A 770 68.90 18.67 44.24
C PRO A 770 69.47 17.92 43.03
N ILE A 771 68.84 16.82 42.59
CA ILE A 771 69.26 16.06 41.41
C ILE A 771 68.80 16.78 40.14
N ALA A 772 67.55 17.24 40.11
CA ALA A 772 67.00 18.00 39.00
C ALA A 772 67.68 19.36 38.85
N GLU A 773 67.86 20.12 39.93
CA GLU A 773 68.56 21.41 39.91
C GLU A 773 70.01 21.26 39.44
N ARG A 774 70.72 20.20 39.85
CA ARG A 774 72.05 19.88 39.31
C ARG A 774 72.02 19.60 37.81
N LEU A 775 71.14 18.72 37.34
CA LEU A 775 71.05 18.38 35.91
C LEU A 775 70.57 19.55 35.03
N LEU A 776 69.80 20.48 35.60
CA LEU A 776 69.32 21.69 34.92
C LEU A 776 70.36 22.80 34.92
N SER A 777 71.15 22.95 36.00
CA SER A 777 72.29 23.87 36.05
C SER A 777 73.45 23.41 35.16
N ASP A 778 73.73 22.11 35.08
CA ASP A 778 74.64 21.48 34.09
C ASP A 778 74.23 21.77 32.63
N ARG A 779 72.97 22.16 32.38
CA ARG A 779 72.41 22.49 31.07
C ARG A 779 72.00 23.95 30.90
N SER A 780 72.23 24.81 31.90
CA SER A 780 71.82 26.24 31.92
C SER A 780 70.31 26.50 31.69
N ILE A 781 69.44 25.62 32.17
CA ILE A 781 67.98 25.74 32.05
C ILE A 781 67.38 26.17 33.39
N ILE A 782 66.64 27.28 33.42
CA ILE A 782 66.01 27.83 34.62
C ILE A 782 64.54 27.40 34.68
N LEU A 783 64.08 26.91 35.84
CA LEU A 783 62.69 26.54 36.10
C LEU A 783 61.82 27.77 36.36
N PRO A 784 60.55 27.82 35.89
CA PRO A 784 59.63 28.91 36.22
C PRO A 784 59.21 28.90 37.71
N GLU A 785 59.18 30.07 38.35
CA GLU A 785 58.64 30.20 39.72
C GLU A 785 57.12 29.96 39.78
N ILE A 786 56.67 29.17 40.77
CA ILE A 786 55.26 28.81 40.95
C ILE A 786 54.63 29.67 42.06
N THR A 787 53.91 30.73 41.66
CA THR A 787 53.11 31.57 42.55
C THR A 787 51.91 30.79 43.13
N VAL A 788 51.73 30.83 44.45
CA VAL A 788 50.64 30.11 45.15
C VAL A 788 49.57 31.09 45.61
N ASP A 789 48.44 31.11 44.92
CA ASP A 789 47.22 31.79 45.42
C ASP A 789 46.49 30.92 46.45
N LYS A 790 46.05 31.56 47.53
CA LYS A 790 45.41 30.90 48.68
C LYS A 790 43.91 30.73 48.46
N ILE A 791 43.37 29.53 48.72
CA ILE A 791 41.93 29.33 48.98
C ILE A 791 41.78 28.59 50.32
N SER A 792 40.76 29.00 51.07
CA SER A 792 40.59 28.83 52.53
C SER A 792 40.36 27.39 53.00
N ASP A 793 41.01 27.06 54.12
CA ASP A 793 40.52 26.04 55.07
C ASP A 793 39.21 26.47 55.74
N ARG A 794 38.43 25.49 56.21
CA ARG A 794 37.66 25.61 57.47
C ARG A 794 37.51 24.26 58.17
N ALA A 795 38.31 24.07 59.23
CA ALA A 795 38.20 23.02 60.25
C ALA A 795 36.78 23.00 60.89
N GLU A 796 36.14 21.87 61.22
CA GLU A 796 36.51 20.71 62.08
C GLU A 796 36.28 20.89 63.61
N THR A 797 35.45 19.99 64.15
CA THR A 797 35.51 19.36 65.49
C THR A 797 35.32 20.18 66.80
N ARG A 798 34.65 19.56 67.78
CA ARG A 798 35.35 18.91 68.92
C ARG A 798 34.42 18.14 69.86
N SER A 799 34.85 16.94 70.20
CA SER A 799 34.74 16.40 71.56
C SER A 799 36.16 16.13 72.08
N LYS A 800 36.41 16.44 73.34
CA LYS A 800 37.64 16.09 74.07
C LYS A 800 37.22 15.59 75.46
N ALA A 801 37.95 14.61 75.98
CA ALA A 801 38.01 14.36 77.40
C ALA A 801 39.12 15.21 78.03
N SER A 802 38.86 15.62 79.27
CA SER A 802 39.74 16.26 80.27
C SER A 802 40.67 15.21 80.95
N ASP A 803 41.62 15.50 81.85
CA ASP A 803 42.57 16.60 82.17
C ASP A 803 43.35 16.13 83.45
N VAL A 804 44.49 16.67 83.92
CA VAL A 804 45.41 17.73 83.48
C VAL A 804 46.83 17.42 84.01
N SER A 805 47.89 17.86 83.32
CA SER A 805 49.05 18.62 83.89
C SER A 805 50.32 18.49 83.02
N GLU A 806 51.11 19.55 82.78
CA GLU A 806 50.75 20.97 82.63
C GLU A 806 51.84 21.70 81.81
N ILE A 807 51.44 22.73 81.06
CA ILE A 807 52.27 23.81 80.47
C ILE A 807 53.12 23.49 79.21
N SER A 808 53.02 24.43 78.26
CA SER A 808 53.91 24.76 77.12
C SER A 808 53.70 24.13 75.72
N ILE A 809 53.01 24.93 74.89
CA ILE A 809 53.26 25.18 73.45
C ILE A 809 52.87 24.04 72.49
N CYS A 810 51.82 24.25 71.70
CA CYS A 810 51.12 23.17 70.98
C CYS A 810 50.71 23.52 69.53
N SER A 811 50.96 22.56 68.63
CA SER A 811 50.24 22.17 67.39
C SER A 811 49.85 23.22 66.32
N ILE A 812 50.28 22.94 65.08
CA ILE A 812 49.45 23.00 63.85
C ILE A 812 49.81 21.75 63.00
N SER A 813 48.85 21.24 62.23
CA SER A 813 49.02 20.29 61.09
C SER A 813 49.52 21.10 59.83
N PRO A 814 49.33 20.73 58.53
CA PRO A 814 48.83 19.49 57.90
C PRO A 814 49.51 19.01 56.59
N SER A 815 49.14 17.79 56.15
CA SER A 815 48.66 17.34 54.81
C SER A 815 49.36 17.70 53.47
N ILE A 816 49.36 16.72 52.54
CA ILE A 816 48.91 16.73 51.10
C ILE A 816 49.49 15.43 50.46
N MET A 817 48.80 14.37 49.95
CA MET A 817 47.55 14.12 49.18
C MET A 817 47.59 14.49 47.68
N VAL A 818 46.73 13.83 46.86
CA VAL A 818 46.40 14.13 45.42
C VAL A 818 47.40 13.66 44.32
N LEU A 819 47.02 13.01 43.20
CA LEU A 819 45.79 12.29 42.77
C LEU A 819 46.06 11.31 41.58
N ASP A 820 45.10 10.39 41.39
CA ASP A 820 44.71 9.51 40.25
C ASP A 820 44.50 10.24 38.88
N PRO A 821 44.10 9.62 37.71
CA PRO A 821 43.32 8.36 37.52
C PRO A 821 43.59 7.45 36.27
N THR A 822 42.74 6.40 36.16
CA THR A 822 42.33 5.53 35.01
C THR A 822 43.14 4.25 34.72
N ILE A 823 42.69 2.98 34.95
CA ILE A 823 41.36 2.27 35.00
C ILE A 823 40.83 1.94 33.58
N LEU A 824 40.34 0.73 33.18
CA LEU A 824 39.60 -0.36 33.89
C LEU A 824 39.86 -1.80 33.36
N LEU A 825 39.43 -2.78 34.16
CA LEU A 825 39.41 -4.26 34.07
C LEU A 825 38.06 -4.77 33.41
N PRO A 826 37.58 -6.06 33.44
CA PRO A 826 37.85 -7.16 34.40
C PRO A 826 37.72 -8.66 34.00
N GLU A 827 37.92 -9.53 35.00
CA GLU A 827 37.56 -10.97 35.02
C GLU A 827 36.54 -11.28 36.17
N GLU A 828 36.18 -12.55 36.37
CA GLU A 828 34.94 -13.11 36.98
C GLU A 828 34.69 -12.94 38.52
N PHE A 829 33.62 -13.62 39.03
CA PHE A 829 33.12 -13.75 40.43
C PHE A 829 32.25 -12.58 40.96
N ARG A 830 31.12 -12.73 41.69
CA ARG A 830 30.27 -13.87 42.15
C ARG A 830 28.84 -13.33 42.55
N PRO A 831 27.93 -14.01 43.30
CA PRO A 831 26.49 -13.90 42.99
C PRO A 831 25.56 -13.45 44.14
N GLU A 832 24.25 -13.41 43.83
CA GLU A 832 23.11 -13.86 44.67
C GLU A 832 22.62 -13.12 45.93
N TYR A 833 21.32 -12.79 45.86
CA TYR A 833 20.23 -13.07 46.83
C TYR A 833 19.86 -12.15 48.03
N LYS A 834 18.52 -12.06 48.22
CA LYS A 834 17.69 -11.82 49.44
C LYS A 834 17.17 -10.40 49.75
N GLU A 835 15.98 -10.19 50.34
CA GLU A 835 14.74 -11.01 50.43
C GLU A 835 13.50 -10.16 50.81
N ARG A 836 12.31 -10.67 50.48
CA ARG A 836 10.93 -10.40 50.93
C ARG A 836 10.64 -9.55 52.21
N LYS A 837 9.54 -8.77 52.15
CA LYS A 837 8.28 -8.85 52.98
C LYS A 837 7.30 -7.71 52.59
N VAL A 838 6.13 -7.89 51.95
CA VAL A 838 4.84 -8.53 52.40
C VAL A 838 4.30 -7.93 53.72
N PRO A 839 2.98 -7.63 53.93
CA PRO A 839 1.79 -7.59 53.04
C PRO A 839 0.90 -6.32 53.12
N LYS A 840 -0.10 -6.16 52.21
CA LYS A 840 -1.54 -6.23 52.56
C LYS A 840 -2.48 -6.22 51.34
N ILE A 841 -3.61 -6.88 51.53
CA ILE A 841 -4.69 -7.15 50.56
C ILE A 841 -5.80 -6.13 50.78
N ASN A 842 -6.46 -5.67 49.70
CA ASN A 842 -7.93 -5.62 49.69
C ASN A 842 -8.51 -5.65 48.28
N PHE A 843 -9.68 -6.31 48.18
CA PHE A 843 -10.61 -6.30 47.05
C PHE A 843 -11.16 -4.85 46.85
N ASP A 844 -11.71 -4.43 45.71
CA ASP A 844 -12.82 -5.07 45.01
C ASP A 844 -13.11 -4.46 43.61
N CYS A 845 -13.90 -5.19 42.80
CA CYS A 845 -14.70 -4.76 41.63
C CYS A 845 -14.11 -3.69 40.67
N LYS A 846 -13.88 -3.99 39.38
CA LYS A 846 -14.89 -4.49 38.42
C LYS A 846 -14.26 -5.13 37.18
#